data_AF-A3UEI6-F1
#
_entry.id   AF-A3UEI6-F1
#
_cell.length_a   1.000
_cell.length_b   1.000
_cell.length_c   1.000
_cell.angle_alpha   90.00
_cell.angle_beta   90.00
_cell.angle_gamma   90.00
#
_symmetry.space_group_name_H-M   'P 1'
#
loop_
_entity.id
_entity.type
_entity.pdbx_description
1 polymer ?
#
loop_
_entity_poly.entity_id
_entity_poly.type
_entity_poly.pdbx_seq_one_letter_code
_entity_poly.pdbx_strand_id
1 'polypeptide(L)'
;MTKVTPVILCGGGGTRLWPLSTPRTPKQFLPLTGPQSMVAETLSRVSDEGLFNPAMAVGSFRHKDQLQAELPGVKLVLEPMGRNSAPAIAAATLLAEPDEILLILPADHHIKDVAAFHRAIRNAQPAACEGQIVTFGINPDFPATGYGYIEALPADSAAKPVARFVEKPDVETARTYIETGRFYWNAGVFMFTARVMREALEAHAPDILQSVEAALDEHGQLDRTLFARCRSESIDYAVMEAANNIAVLPVSMGWSDVGDFRAVHALHAEATHDPKVLRGAVVAPGAERVFIQSSGPKVAVHGLDAIAVIATRDAVLVSSLDGAAGIKPAVSAIQTLGQTLLRADQRKSLGDWLWNTVMPGWAARAVDPASGGFVEGLDLSGEAAPNLHRRGRVAQRQLFSFARAKSLGWNPDGLADQVIDAAVAFLNGPARAPQGGWAHGFDGQGKINDPRRDLYDHAFVALAGSELAALGDARGEALAEEAFTLIDELFADDIYGGWVDHETGGGGKLSNPHMHLLEASLRHYEVMGDPASAARIQTIATLFERFMFAPETGAVLERFGPDWTRVRDDRIEPGHCYEWIYLLSETDRLIGRDCGSWLRRIYAFAEREGIRNGLALDVLGNGATTYRLWPQLERLRTYITLGSPQAPVKAMIDEINARYLQKGPAHGWVDRLDAEFEPAVDHVPASMVYHLMTGIAPFVAPPKS
;
A
#
# COMPACT_ATOMS: atom_id res chain seq x y z
N MET A 1 34.51 0.38 30.09
CA MET A 1 33.78 -0.24 28.98
C MET A 1 33.19 0.87 28.15
N THR A 2 33.39 0.84 26.84
CA THR A 2 32.78 1.82 25.92
C THR A 2 31.29 1.51 25.82
N LYS A 3 30.43 2.53 25.84
CA LYS A 3 29.00 2.34 25.60
C LYS A 3 28.75 1.97 24.15
N VAL A 4 27.65 1.26 23.91
CA VAL A 4 27.23 0.80 22.58
C VAL A 4 25.99 1.54 22.15
N THR A 5 25.90 1.93 20.89
CA THR A 5 24.74 2.63 20.34
C THR A 5 23.81 1.63 19.66
N PRO A 6 22.60 1.41 20.20
CA PRO A 6 21.61 0.54 19.57
C PRO A 6 21.07 1.18 18.30
N VAL A 7 21.02 0.41 17.22
CA VAL A 7 20.37 0.78 15.95
C VAL A 7 19.25 -0.21 15.69
N ILE A 8 18.01 0.23 15.86
CA ILE A 8 16.80 -0.59 15.75
C ILE A 8 16.27 -0.49 14.31
N LEU A 9 16.37 -1.57 13.55
CA LEU A 9 15.86 -1.66 12.18
C LEU A 9 14.36 -1.98 12.21
N CYS A 10 13.55 -0.97 11.91
CA CYS A 10 12.09 -1.01 11.88
C CYS A 10 11.55 -1.31 10.48
N GLY A 11 12.14 -2.31 9.82
CA GLY A 11 11.75 -2.77 8.48
C GLY A 11 10.83 -4.00 8.49
N GLY A 12 10.29 -4.35 7.32
CA GLY A 12 9.52 -5.58 7.10
C GLY A 12 8.00 -5.39 7.02
N GLY A 13 7.36 -6.04 6.05
CA GLY A 13 5.90 -5.96 5.83
C GLY A 13 5.07 -6.98 6.64
N GLY A 14 5.71 -7.91 7.36
CA GLY A 14 5.04 -8.82 8.29
C GLY A 14 4.05 -9.84 7.70
N THR A 15 4.01 -10.08 6.39
CA THR A 15 2.90 -10.79 5.69
C THR A 15 2.53 -12.20 6.20
N ARG A 16 3.43 -12.87 6.94
CA ARG A 16 3.19 -14.20 7.55
C ARG A 16 2.28 -14.17 8.78
N LEU A 17 1.98 -12.99 9.31
CA LEU A 17 1.06 -12.80 10.44
C LEU A 17 -0.23 -12.08 10.02
N TRP A 18 -0.54 -12.09 8.72
CA TRP A 18 -1.84 -11.68 8.23
C TRP A 18 -2.94 -12.57 8.87
N PRO A 19 -4.10 -12.05 9.28
CA PRO A 19 -4.59 -10.68 9.07
C PRO A 19 -4.22 -9.68 10.17
N LEU A 20 -3.40 -10.04 11.17
CA LEU A 20 -2.98 -9.08 12.21
C LEU A 20 -2.03 -8.02 11.64
N SER A 21 -1.02 -8.47 10.87
CA SER A 21 -0.09 -7.57 10.20
C SER A 21 -0.70 -7.02 8.92
N THR A 22 -0.61 -5.71 8.73
CA THR A 22 -1.02 -5.03 7.50
C THR A 22 0.09 -4.07 7.06
N PRO A 23 0.06 -3.52 5.83
CA PRO A 23 1.00 -2.47 5.43
C PRO A 23 0.99 -1.25 6.38
N ARG A 24 -0.18 -0.96 6.99
CA ARG A 24 -0.36 0.12 7.97
C ARG A 24 0.19 -0.24 9.35
N THR A 25 -0.03 -1.48 9.78
CA THR A 25 0.48 -2.00 11.06
C THR A 25 1.36 -3.22 10.82
N PRO A 26 2.62 -3.01 10.39
CA PRO A 26 3.63 -4.05 10.31
C PRO A 26 3.84 -4.81 11.62
N LYS A 27 4.51 -5.96 11.50
CA LYS A 27 4.76 -6.90 12.61
C LYS A 27 5.38 -6.23 13.84
N GLN A 28 6.36 -5.35 13.66
CA GLN A 28 7.09 -4.72 14.77
C GLN A 28 6.18 -3.88 15.68
N PHE A 29 5.03 -3.43 15.18
CA PHE A 29 4.06 -2.66 15.96
C PHE A 29 3.01 -3.51 16.67
N LEU A 30 3.04 -4.83 16.47
CA LEU A 30 2.05 -5.74 17.06
C LEU A 30 2.49 -6.22 18.45
N PRO A 31 1.56 -6.30 19.43
CA PRO A 31 1.82 -6.90 20.74
C PRO A 31 1.71 -8.43 20.67
N LEU A 32 2.74 -9.05 20.09
CA LEU A 32 2.76 -10.48 19.78
C LEU A 32 3.26 -11.35 20.93
N THR A 33 4.20 -10.86 21.72
CA THR A 33 4.87 -11.62 22.79
C THR A 33 4.53 -11.14 24.19
N GLY A 34 3.92 -9.97 24.28
CA GLY A 34 3.54 -9.34 25.53
C GLY A 34 2.49 -8.24 25.30
N PRO A 35 2.34 -7.33 26.28
CA PRO A 35 1.43 -6.20 26.18
C PRO A 35 1.97 -5.04 25.33
N GLN A 36 3.28 -4.97 25.13
CA GLN A 36 3.95 -3.94 24.33
C GLN A 36 4.10 -4.38 22.87
N SER A 37 4.25 -3.42 21.96
CA SER A 37 4.69 -3.70 20.59
C SER A 37 6.11 -4.31 20.59
N MET A 38 6.45 -5.11 19.58
CA MET A 38 7.79 -5.70 19.50
C MET A 38 8.90 -4.65 19.42
N VAL A 39 8.64 -3.51 18.76
CA VAL A 39 9.58 -2.40 18.65
C VAL A 39 9.81 -1.74 20.02
N ALA A 40 8.75 -1.56 20.83
CA ALA A 40 8.88 -1.07 22.19
C ALA A 40 9.57 -2.09 23.13
N GLU A 41 9.32 -3.39 22.95
CA GLU A 41 10.08 -4.44 23.67
C GLU A 41 11.58 -4.40 23.31
N THR A 42 11.89 -4.11 22.04
CA THR A 42 13.28 -3.97 21.55
C THR A 42 13.97 -2.74 22.11
N LEU A 43 13.28 -1.61 22.25
CA LEU A 43 13.83 -0.45 22.96
C LEU A 43 14.04 -0.74 24.44
N SER A 44 13.06 -1.40 25.09
CA SER A 44 13.11 -1.69 26.53
C SER A 44 14.32 -2.55 26.91
N ARG A 45 14.72 -3.52 26.08
CA ARG A 45 15.90 -4.37 26.32
C ARG A 45 17.24 -3.65 26.17
N VAL A 46 17.29 -2.45 25.57
CA VAL A 46 18.51 -1.64 25.41
C VAL A 46 18.47 -0.33 26.21
N SER A 47 17.70 -0.32 27.31
CA SER A 47 17.50 0.86 28.16
C SER A 47 18.54 1.04 29.29
N ASP A 48 19.48 0.11 29.46
CA ASP A 48 20.55 0.23 30.47
C ASP A 48 21.55 1.33 30.08
N GLU A 49 21.38 2.53 30.64
CA GLU A 49 22.25 3.68 30.40
C GLU A 49 23.72 3.44 30.78
N GLY A 50 24.03 2.42 31.59
CA GLY A 50 25.40 2.04 31.92
C GLY A 50 26.10 1.30 30.76
N LEU A 51 25.33 0.63 29.90
CA LEU A 51 25.83 -0.15 28.77
C LEU A 51 25.60 0.53 27.43
N PHE A 52 24.50 1.28 27.29
CA PHE A 52 24.05 1.83 26.02
C PHE A 52 24.08 3.36 25.97
N ASN A 53 24.39 3.88 24.78
CA ASN A 53 24.08 5.26 24.39
C ASN A 53 22.59 5.35 23.98
N PRO A 54 22.04 6.57 23.80
CA PRO A 54 20.71 6.73 23.23
C PRO A 54 20.55 5.96 21.91
N ALA A 55 19.43 5.27 21.76
CA ALA A 55 19.16 4.46 20.57
C ALA A 55 18.87 5.34 19.33
N MET A 56 19.14 4.74 18.18
CA MET A 56 18.67 5.18 16.87
C MET A 56 17.69 4.14 16.32
N ALA A 57 16.67 4.57 15.58
CA ALA A 57 15.78 3.67 14.85
C ALA A 57 15.73 4.06 13.38
N VAL A 58 15.92 3.09 12.49
CA VAL A 58 15.81 3.27 11.04
C VAL A 58 14.51 2.62 10.59
N GLY A 59 13.62 3.37 9.94
CA GLY A 59 12.32 2.85 9.54
C GLY A 59 11.67 3.64 8.42
N SER A 60 10.55 3.16 7.89
CA SER A 60 9.86 3.84 6.79
C SER A 60 9.27 5.18 7.24
N PHE A 61 9.41 6.21 6.40
CA PHE A 61 8.74 7.49 6.56
C PHE A 61 7.21 7.33 6.74
N ARG A 62 6.61 6.33 6.10
CA ARG A 62 5.17 6.00 6.21
C ARG A 62 4.72 5.68 7.64
N HIS A 63 5.65 5.22 8.49
CA HIS A 63 5.38 4.86 9.88
C HIS A 63 5.94 5.87 10.87
N LYS A 64 6.33 7.08 10.42
CA LYS A 64 6.97 8.12 11.24
C LYS A 64 6.21 8.38 12.54
N ASP A 65 4.92 8.72 12.45
CA ASP A 65 4.13 9.07 13.64
C ASP A 65 3.99 7.90 14.60
N GLN A 66 3.86 6.69 14.08
CA GLN A 66 3.79 5.47 14.88
C GLN A 66 5.13 5.16 15.56
N LEU A 67 6.26 5.33 14.85
CA LEU A 67 7.60 5.20 15.42
C LEU A 67 7.83 6.24 16.52
N GLN A 68 7.41 7.49 16.32
CA GLN A 68 7.53 8.54 17.35
C GLN A 68 6.71 8.22 18.60
N ALA A 69 5.52 7.65 18.44
CA ALA A 69 4.66 7.24 19.55
C ALA A 69 5.23 6.04 20.33
N GLU A 70 5.77 5.03 19.63
CA GLU A 70 6.29 3.80 20.23
C GLU A 70 7.74 3.94 20.74
N LEU A 71 8.50 4.89 20.20
CA LEU A 71 9.92 5.13 20.51
C LEU A 71 10.15 6.61 20.91
N PRO A 72 9.55 7.08 22.01
CA PRO A 72 9.67 8.47 22.42
C PRO A 72 11.13 8.83 22.73
N GLY A 73 11.63 9.90 22.12
CA GLY A 73 12.98 10.41 22.33
C GLY A 73 14.10 9.66 21.58
N VAL A 74 13.77 8.65 20.77
CA VAL A 74 14.74 7.92 19.92
C VAL A 74 15.01 8.71 18.64
N LYS A 75 16.28 8.78 18.21
CA LYS A 75 16.65 9.40 16.93
C LYS A 75 16.11 8.56 15.78
N LEU A 76 15.24 9.13 14.95
CA LEU A 76 14.67 8.44 13.79
C LEU A 76 15.46 8.75 12.52
N VAL A 77 15.76 7.71 11.74
CA VAL A 77 16.24 7.78 10.36
C VAL A 77 15.13 7.25 9.47
N LEU A 78 14.57 8.10 8.62
CA LEU A 78 13.35 7.78 7.88
C LEU A 78 13.65 7.47 6.42
N GLU A 79 13.42 6.21 6.03
CA GLU A 79 13.54 5.75 4.66
C GLU A 79 12.30 6.17 3.83
N PRO A 80 12.47 6.94 2.73
CA PRO A 80 11.35 7.37 1.89
C PRO A 80 10.73 6.22 1.09
N MET A 81 11.46 5.12 0.92
CA MET A 81 11.03 3.87 0.29
C MET A 81 11.87 2.71 0.81
N GLY A 82 11.37 1.46 0.72
CA GLY A 82 12.13 0.30 1.20
C GLY A 82 13.30 -0.07 0.27
N ARG A 83 14.52 -0.17 0.83
CA ARG A 83 15.72 -0.66 0.12
C ARG A 83 16.47 -1.79 0.86
N ASN A 84 15.81 -2.46 1.80
CA ASN A 84 16.34 -3.59 2.58
C ASN A 84 17.45 -3.15 3.58
N SER A 85 18.14 -4.08 4.24
CA SER A 85 18.96 -3.77 5.42
C SER A 85 20.29 -3.09 5.15
N ALA A 86 20.93 -3.25 3.98
CA ALA A 86 22.23 -2.64 3.73
C ALA A 86 22.17 -1.10 3.68
N PRO A 87 21.23 -0.46 2.95
CA PRO A 87 21.09 0.99 2.94
C PRO A 87 20.70 1.57 4.30
N ALA A 88 19.84 0.87 5.06
CA ALA A 88 19.46 1.27 6.41
C ALA A 88 20.65 1.28 7.38
N ILE A 89 21.50 0.25 7.32
CA ILE A 89 22.73 0.16 8.13
C ILE A 89 23.76 1.19 7.67
N ALA A 90 23.88 1.44 6.35
CA ALA A 90 24.75 2.49 5.82
C ALA A 90 24.36 3.87 6.37
N ALA A 91 23.06 4.20 6.39
CA ALA A 91 22.58 5.48 6.93
C ALA A 91 22.90 5.63 8.42
N ALA A 92 22.64 4.59 9.23
CA ALA A 92 22.98 4.61 10.65
C ALA A 92 24.50 4.75 10.88
N THR A 93 25.29 4.07 10.05
CA THR A 93 26.75 4.10 10.11
C THR A 93 27.31 5.48 9.74
N LEU A 94 26.73 6.16 8.75
CA LEU A 94 27.11 7.51 8.32
C LEU A 94 26.82 8.59 9.38
N LEU A 95 25.77 8.40 10.19
CA LEU A 95 25.38 9.32 11.28
C LEU A 95 26.16 9.10 12.59
N ALA A 96 26.86 7.97 12.72
CA ALA A 96 27.64 7.62 13.90
C ALA A 96 29.09 8.09 13.79
N GLU A 97 29.74 8.34 14.92
CA GLU A 97 31.16 8.66 14.93
C GLU A 97 32.00 7.43 14.54
N PRO A 98 33.16 7.59 13.84
CA PRO A 98 33.92 6.45 13.33
C PRO A 98 34.28 5.36 14.36
N ASP A 99 34.61 5.76 15.59
CA ASP A 99 34.99 4.84 16.68
C ASP A 99 33.80 4.37 17.54
N GLU A 100 32.58 4.82 17.23
CA GLU A 100 31.36 4.42 17.92
C GLU A 100 31.01 2.97 17.60
N ILE A 101 30.68 2.18 18.63
CA ILE A 101 30.26 0.79 18.47
C ILE A 101 28.75 0.78 18.25
N LEU A 102 28.32 0.28 17.10
CA LEU A 102 26.92 0.12 16.73
C LEU A 102 26.46 -1.30 16.99
N LEU A 103 25.28 -1.45 17.59
CA LEU A 103 24.57 -2.73 17.76
C LEU A 103 23.30 -2.71 16.93
N ILE A 104 23.31 -3.43 15.81
CA ILE A 104 22.19 -3.53 14.90
C ILE A 104 21.18 -4.56 15.42
N LEU A 105 19.92 -4.16 15.53
CA LEU A 105 18.84 -4.96 16.12
C LEU A 105 17.60 -4.96 15.23
N PRO A 106 17.07 -6.14 14.85
CA PRO A 106 15.73 -6.22 14.27
C PRO A 106 14.68 -5.80 15.29
N ALA A 107 13.74 -4.93 14.90
CA ALA A 107 12.67 -4.43 15.76
C ALA A 107 11.62 -5.50 16.14
N ASP A 108 11.63 -6.64 15.45
CA ASP A 108 10.56 -7.64 15.45
C ASP A 108 11.03 -9.02 15.95
N HIS A 109 12.10 -9.07 16.76
CA HIS A 109 12.58 -10.28 17.43
C HIS A 109 12.20 -10.32 18.92
N HIS A 110 12.01 -11.53 19.44
CA HIS A 110 11.84 -11.79 20.87
C HIS A 110 13.14 -12.30 21.49
N ILE A 111 13.50 -11.78 22.67
CA ILE A 111 14.64 -12.21 23.47
C ILE A 111 14.16 -12.34 24.91
N LYS A 112 14.10 -13.56 25.43
CA LYS A 112 13.59 -13.88 26.77
C LYS A 112 14.56 -13.50 27.89
N ASP A 113 15.85 -13.84 27.74
CA ASP A 113 16.88 -13.58 28.75
C ASP A 113 17.70 -12.34 28.39
N VAL A 114 17.20 -11.17 28.81
CA VAL A 114 17.86 -9.87 28.60
C VAL A 114 19.23 -9.82 29.29
N ALA A 115 19.40 -10.48 30.44
CA ALA A 115 20.68 -10.50 31.14
C ALA A 115 21.73 -11.31 30.37
N ALA A 116 21.36 -12.44 29.76
CA ALA A 116 22.23 -13.18 28.86
C ALA A 116 22.60 -12.37 27.62
N PHE A 117 21.63 -11.66 27.04
CA PHE A 117 21.87 -10.76 25.91
C PHE A 117 22.88 -9.65 26.26
N HIS A 118 22.76 -8.99 27.42
CA HIS A 118 23.73 -7.98 27.87
C HIS A 118 25.12 -8.55 28.16
N ARG A 119 25.21 -9.79 28.65
CA ARG A 119 26.51 -10.48 28.79
C ARG A 119 27.12 -10.76 27.42
N ALA A 120 26.32 -11.19 26.45
CA ALA A 120 26.79 -11.43 25.09
C ALA A 120 27.33 -10.15 24.42
N ILE A 121 26.62 -9.02 24.55
CA ILE A 121 27.09 -7.72 24.05
C ILE A 121 28.47 -7.38 24.63
N ARG A 122 28.64 -7.48 25.95
CA ARG A 122 29.92 -7.23 26.61
C ARG A 122 31.04 -8.15 26.11
N ASN A 123 30.73 -9.40 25.81
CA ASN A 123 31.70 -10.37 25.29
C ASN A 123 32.05 -10.12 23.81
N ALA A 124 31.16 -9.51 23.03
CA ALA A 124 31.41 -9.18 21.64
C ALA A 124 32.22 -7.88 21.47
N GLN A 125 32.21 -6.98 22.48
CA GLN A 125 32.83 -5.64 22.39
C GLN A 125 34.32 -5.67 22.01
N PRO A 126 35.17 -6.52 22.63
CA PRO A 126 36.59 -6.56 22.28
C PRO A 126 36.83 -6.85 20.80
N ALA A 127 36.14 -7.86 20.24
CA ALA A 127 36.29 -8.22 18.83
C ALA A 127 35.82 -7.08 17.90
N ALA A 128 34.71 -6.41 18.22
CA ALA A 128 34.25 -5.25 17.46
C ALA A 128 35.29 -4.10 17.46
N CYS A 129 35.89 -3.82 18.61
CA CYS A 129 36.97 -2.83 18.73
C CYS A 129 38.25 -3.23 17.99
N GLU A 130 38.51 -4.53 17.87
CA GLU A 130 39.65 -5.10 17.11
C GLU A 130 39.39 -5.18 15.59
N GLY A 131 38.31 -4.57 15.11
CA GLY A 131 38.04 -4.46 13.68
C GLY A 131 37.19 -5.60 13.11
N GLN A 132 36.52 -6.40 13.95
CA GLN A 132 35.61 -7.45 13.49
C GLN A 132 34.19 -6.94 13.33
N ILE A 133 33.45 -7.51 12.38
CA ILE A 133 31.99 -7.44 12.33
C ILE A 133 31.46 -8.67 13.07
N VAL A 134 30.91 -8.47 14.26
CA VAL A 134 30.44 -9.57 15.12
C VAL A 134 28.97 -9.84 14.88
N THR A 135 28.61 -11.08 14.51
CA THR A 135 27.22 -11.55 14.44
C THR A 135 26.89 -12.45 15.62
N PHE A 136 25.62 -12.50 16.04
CA PHE A 136 25.17 -13.30 17.18
C PHE A 136 24.51 -14.59 16.67
N GLY A 137 25.15 -15.73 16.97
CA GLY A 137 24.75 -17.04 16.48
C GLY A 137 23.91 -17.80 17.50
N ILE A 138 22.69 -18.21 17.13
CA ILE A 138 21.84 -19.05 17.98
C ILE A 138 22.19 -20.52 17.74
N ASN A 139 22.29 -21.32 18.81
CA ASN A 139 22.42 -22.76 18.67
C ASN A 139 21.16 -23.34 18.01
N PRO A 140 21.27 -24.01 16.85
CA PRO A 140 20.13 -24.63 16.21
C PRO A 140 19.64 -25.83 17.03
N ASP A 141 18.34 -25.91 17.26
CA ASP A 141 17.68 -27.05 17.92
C ASP A 141 16.81 -27.89 16.95
N PHE A 142 16.57 -27.41 15.73
CA PHE A 142 15.94 -28.14 14.64
C PHE A 142 16.46 -27.69 13.26
N PRO A 143 16.30 -28.48 12.18
CA PRO A 143 16.78 -28.11 10.84
C PRO A 143 15.86 -27.07 10.17
N ALA A 144 15.93 -25.83 10.64
CA ALA A 144 15.18 -24.72 10.05
C ALA A 144 15.64 -24.44 8.62
N THR A 145 14.72 -24.38 7.67
CA THR A 145 15.00 -24.00 6.26
C THR A 145 14.74 -22.52 6.00
N GLY A 146 14.14 -21.81 6.97
CA GLY A 146 13.80 -20.39 6.87
C GLY A 146 14.88 -19.43 7.37
N TYR A 147 15.95 -19.94 7.98
CA TYR A 147 17.02 -19.14 8.59
C TYR A 147 18.33 -19.24 7.80
N GLY A 148 19.16 -18.21 7.92
CA GLY A 148 20.57 -18.28 7.55
C GLY A 148 21.38 -19.03 8.60
N TYR A 149 22.43 -19.73 8.16
CA TYR A 149 23.38 -20.46 9.00
C TYR A 149 24.78 -19.88 8.86
N ILE A 150 25.55 -19.95 9.95
CA ILE A 150 26.90 -19.42 10.07
C ILE A 150 27.82 -20.57 10.48
N GLU A 151 28.78 -20.95 9.64
CA GLU A 151 29.78 -21.94 10.02
C GLU A 151 30.92 -21.26 10.79
N ALA A 152 31.14 -21.64 12.04
CA ALA A 152 32.25 -21.13 12.84
C ALA A 152 33.52 -21.98 12.65
N LEU A 153 34.67 -21.29 12.58
CA LEU A 153 35.97 -21.91 12.72
C LEU A 153 36.28 -22.19 14.21
N PRO A 154 37.05 -23.25 14.51
CA PRO A 154 37.53 -23.47 15.88
C PRO A 154 38.39 -22.29 16.36
N ALA A 155 38.07 -21.76 17.53
CA ALA A 155 38.82 -20.70 18.20
C ALA A 155 38.57 -20.74 19.72
N ASP A 156 39.57 -20.32 20.50
CA ASP A 156 39.48 -20.21 21.97
C ASP A 156 38.84 -18.89 22.43
N SER A 157 38.65 -17.93 21.53
CA SER A 157 37.96 -16.68 21.77
C SER A 157 36.44 -16.87 21.87
N ALA A 158 35.78 -15.98 22.63
CA ALA A 158 34.32 -15.99 22.75
C ALA A 158 33.63 -15.78 21.38
N ALA A 159 34.08 -14.79 20.62
CA ALA A 159 33.69 -14.59 19.23
C ALA A 159 34.63 -15.41 18.33
N LYS A 160 34.07 -16.33 17.55
CA LYS A 160 34.79 -17.27 16.70
C LYS A 160 34.85 -16.75 15.26
N PRO A 161 35.95 -16.88 14.52
CA PRO A 161 35.99 -16.51 13.11
C PRO A 161 34.95 -17.28 12.30
N VAL A 162 34.31 -16.63 11.33
CA VAL A 162 33.32 -17.26 10.45
C VAL A 162 34.01 -17.86 9.22
N ALA A 163 33.72 -19.13 8.92
CA ALA A 163 34.18 -19.80 7.71
C ALA A 163 33.34 -19.39 6.48
N ARG A 164 32.02 -19.32 6.66
CA ARG A 164 31.06 -18.90 5.62
C ARG A 164 29.66 -18.67 6.20
N PHE A 165 28.86 -17.91 5.46
CA PHE A 165 27.42 -17.81 5.60
C PHE A 165 26.72 -18.73 4.59
N VAL A 166 25.58 -19.27 4.98
CA VAL A 166 24.71 -20.06 4.09
C VAL A 166 23.27 -19.65 4.33
N GLU A 167 22.61 -19.10 3.31
CA GLU A 167 21.22 -18.65 3.43
C GLU A 167 20.24 -19.78 3.06
N LYS A 168 19.30 -20.08 3.97
CA LYS A 168 18.12 -20.93 3.74
C LYS A 168 18.41 -22.27 3.04
N PRO A 169 19.22 -23.16 3.65
CA PRO A 169 19.49 -24.49 3.11
C PRO A 169 18.22 -25.36 3.06
N ASP A 170 18.25 -26.42 2.24
CA ASP A 170 17.25 -27.49 2.31
C ASP A 170 17.35 -28.25 3.65
N VAL A 171 16.32 -29.04 3.96
CA VAL A 171 16.19 -29.68 5.28
C VAL A 171 17.27 -30.74 5.53
N GLU A 172 17.69 -31.47 4.49
CA GLU A 172 18.77 -32.45 4.58
C GLU A 172 20.10 -31.74 4.89
N THR A 173 20.42 -30.68 4.16
CA THR A 173 21.61 -29.86 4.37
C THR A 173 21.60 -29.24 5.78
N ALA A 174 20.47 -28.66 6.22
CA ALA A 174 20.33 -28.12 7.56
C ALA A 174 20.56 -29.18 8.65
N ARG A 175 20.11 -30.42 8.47
CA ARG A 175 20.41 -31.52 9.42
C ARG A 175 21.90 -31.77 9.51
N THR A 176 22.61 -31.84 8.39
CA THR A 176 24.07 -32.05 8.41
C THR A 176 24.80 -30.92 9.15
N TYR A 177 24.33 -29.68 9.02
CA TYR A 177 24.91 -28.53 9.73
C TYR A 177 24.81 -28.69 11.25
N ILE A 178 23.65 -29.09 11.74
CA ILE A 178 23.40 -29.33 13.16
C ILE A 178 24.30 -30.46 13.69
N GLU A 179 24.41 -31.56 12.94
CA GLU A 179 25.23 -32.71 13.31
C GLU A 179 26.72 -32.34 13.48
N THR A 180 27.23 -31.35 12.73
CA THR A 180 28.62 -30.91 12.90
C THR A 180 28.88 -30.18 14.22
N GLY A 181 27.85 -29.58 14.83
CA GLY A 181 27.99 -28.68 15.99
C GLY A 181 28.76 -27.38 15.71
N ARG A 182 29.07 -27.07 14.44
CA ARG A 182 29.84 -25.87 14.04
C ARG A 182 28.98 -24.75 13.47
N PHE A 183 27.71 -25.03 13.21
CA PHE A 183 26.80 -24.05 12.61
C PHE A 183 25.88 -23.40 13.65
N TYR A 184 25.61 -22.12 13.45
CA TYR A 184 24.69 -21.31 14.25
C TYR A 184 23.67 -20.62 13.35
N TRP A 185 22.46 -20.39 13.82
CA TRP A 185 21.51 -19.55 13.10
C TRP A 185 21.91 -18.07 13.18
N ASN A 186 21.77 -17.38 12.05
CA ASN A 186 21.93 -15.92 11.98
C ASN A 186 20.72 -15.25 12.63
N ALA A 187 20.93 -14.59 13.78
CA ALA A 187 19.88 -13.86 14.49
C ALA A 187 19.57 -12.48 13.87
N GLY A 188 20.30 -12.06 12.82
CA GLY A 188 20.19 -10.72 12.24
C GLY A 188 20.65 -9.60 13.19
N VAL A 189 21.42 -9.95 14.22
CA VAL A 189 22.01 -9.00 15.19
C VAL A 189 23.49 -8.89 14.91
N PHE A 190 23.97 -7.66 14.74
CA PHE A 190 25.35 -7.37 14.37
C PHE A 190 25.96 -6.33 15.30
N MET A 191 27.26 -6.39 15.54
CA MET A 191 27.99 -5.38 16.29
C MET A 191 29.37 -5.11 15.69
N PHE A 192 29.66 -3.84 15.45
CA PHE A 192 30.86 -3.36 14.79
C PHE A 192 31.10 -1.89 15.14
N THR A 193 32.30 -1.36 14.90
CA THR A 193 32.48 0.09 14.90
C THR A 193 31.95 0.69 13.60
N ALA A 194 31.48 1.94 13.63
CA ALA A 194 30.97 2.60 12.44
C ALA A 194 32.02 2.60 11.31
N ARG A 195 33.28 2.91 11.63
CA ARG A 195 34.39 2.86 10.67
C ARG A 195 34.52 1.50 9.97
N VAL A 196 34.48 0.39 10.71
CA VAL A 196 34.62 -0.96 10.15
C VAL A 196 33.53 -1.26 9.14
N MET A 197 32.28 -0.87 9.43
CA MET A 197 31.19 -1.08 8.49
C MET A 197 31.27 -0.14 7.27
N ARG A 198 31.74 1.11 7.43
CA ARG A 198 32.00 1.99 6.26
C ARG A 198 33.07 1.40 5.35
N GLU A 199 34.19 0.94 5.93
CA GLU A 199 35.28 0.29 5.19
C GLU A 199 34.76 -0.97 4.44
N ALA A 200 33.91 -1.78 5.07
CA ALA A 200 33.33 -2.96 4.45
C ALA A 200 32.34 -2.61 3.32
N LEU A 201 31.48 -1.61 3.52
CA LEU A 201 30.57 -1.11 2.49
C LEU A 201 31.34 -0.50 1.32
N GLU A 202 32.39 0.28 1.55
CA GLU A 202 33.24 0.83 0.50
C GLU A 202 33.91 -0.28 -0.33
N ALA A 203 34.32 -1.37 0.32
CA ALA A 203 34.97 -2.49 -0.36
C ALA A 203 34.01 -3.38 -1.17
N HIS A 204 32.77 -3.58 -0.70
CA HIS A 204 31.87 -4.61 -1.23
C HIS A 204 30.57 -4.06 -1.84
N ALA A 205 30.15 -2.85 -1.45
CA ALA A 205 28.94 -2.19 -1.91
C ALA A 205 29.10 -0.64 -2.00
N PRO A 206 30.12 -0.12 -2.70
CA PRO A 206 30.40 1.32 -2.73
C PRO A 206 29.25 2.12 -3.35
N ASP A 207 28.50 1.52 -4.28
CA ASP A 207 27.31 2.12 -4.89
C ASP A 207 26.19 2.38 -3.87
N ILE A 208 26.00 1.48 -2.89
CA ILE A 208 25.07 1.68 -1.78
C ILE A 208 25.56 2.82 -0.91
N LEU A 209 26.82 2.77 -0.45
CA LEU A 209 27.37 3.77 0.47
C LEU A 209 27.28 5.19 -0.12
N GLN A 210 27.71 5.37 -1.37
CA GLN A 210 27.68 6.66 -2.07
C GLN A 210 26.24 7.17 -2.28
N SER A 211 25.30 6.28 -2.63
CA SER A 211 23.90 6.67 -2.83
C SER A 211 23.25 7.13 -1.53
N VAL A 212 23.54 6.45 -0.42
CA VAL A 212 23.02 6.83 0.90
C VAL A 212 23.67 8.12 1.39
N GLU A 213 24.99 8.25 1.25
CA GLU A 213 25.71 9.48 1.61
C GLU A 213 25.21 10.70 0.84
N ALA A 214 24.94 10.56 -0.46
CA ALA A 214 24.37 11.64 -1.25
C ALA A 214 22.96 12.04 -0.81
N ALA A 215 22.16 11.07 -0.34
CA ALA A 215 20.77 11.31 0.04
C ALA A 215 20.61 11.79 1.50
N LEU A 216 21.54 11.47 2.38
CA LEU A 216 21.40 11.63 3.83
C LEU A 216 21.81 13.02 4.30
N ASP A 217 20.93 13.68 5.05
CA ASP A 217 21.23 14.94 5.74
C ASP A 217 21.73 14.73 7.18
N GLU A 218 22.16 15.82 7.82
CA GLU A 218 22.64 15.82 9.21
C GLU A 218 21.57 15.46 10.26
N HIS A 219 20.29 15.54 9.89
CA HIS A 219 19.14 15.24 10.74
C HIS A 219 18.66 13.79 10.63
N GLY A 220 19.22 13.01 9.69
CA GLY A 220 18.81 11.63 9.44
C GLY A 220 17.62 11.50 8.49
N GLN A 221 17.34 12.53 7.68
CA GLN A 221 16.38 12.44 6.58
C GLN A 221 17.11 12.06 5.30
N LEU A 222 16.49 11.17 4.52
CA LEU A 222 16.99 10.72 3.23
C LEU A 222 16.20 11.39 2.12
N ASP A 223 16.89 12.11 1.24
CA ASP A 223 16.30 12.64 0.01
C ASP A 223 15.76 11.50 -0.85
N ARG A 224 14.49 11.60 -1.21
CA ARG A 224 13.77 10.55 -1.93
C ARG A 224 14.34 10.30 -3.32
N THR A 225 14.68 11.36 -4.06
CA THR A 225 15.15 11.26 -5.44
C THR A 225 16.54 10.62 -5.52
N LEU A 226 17.42 11.01 -4.60
CA LEU A 226 18.77 10.48 -4.50
C LEU A 226 18.74 9.04 -3.96
N PHE A 227 17.96 8.77 -2.91
CA PHE A 227 17.84 7.44 -2.32
C PHE A 227 17.18 6.42 -3.27
N ALA A 228 16.30 6.88 -4.17
CA ALA A 228 15.72 6.03 -5.21
C ALA A 228 16.77 5.36 -6.12
N ARG A 229 17.97 5.96 -6.26
CA ARG A 229 19.08 5.40 -7.05
C ARG A 229 19.84 4.28 -6.33
N CYS A 230 19.68 4.18 -5.01
CA CYS A 230 20.30 3.12 -4.21
C CYS A 230 19.69 1.76 -4.57
N ARG A 231 20.52 0.75 -4.85
CA ARG A 231 20.05 -0.62 -5.06
C ARG A 231 19.46 -1.19 -3.76
N SER A 232 18.46 -2.07 -3.90
CA SER A 232 17.82 -2.73 -2.76
C SER A 232 18.49 -4.06 -2.45
N GLU A 233 19.25 -4.16 -1.35
CA GLU A 233 20.00 -5.37 -0.99
C GLU A 233 20.12 -5.53 0.55
N SER A 234 20.13 -6.77 1.05
CA SER A 234 20.37 -7.01 2.48
C SER A 234 21.85 -6.92 2.81
N ILE A 235 22.17 -6.57 4.05
CA ILE A 235 23.55 -6.50 4.53
C ILE A 235 24.27 -7.86 4.46
N ASP A 236 23.50 -8.94 4.61
CA ASP A 236 24.02 -10.30 4.50
C ASP A 236 24.68 -10.54 3.12
N TYR A 237 24.02 -10.11 2.04
CA TYR A 237 24.56 -10.21 0.68
C TYR A 237 25.57 -9.12 0.35
N ALA A 238 25.26 -7.87 0.73
CA ALA A 238 26.10 -6.72 0.37
C ALA A 238 27.48 -6.75 1.05
N VAL A 239 27.59 -7.33 2.25
CA VAL A 239 28.80 -7.30 3.06
C VAL A 239 29.13 -8.66 3.69
N MET A 240 28.20 -9.30 4.41
CA MET A 240 28.55 -10.41 5.31
C MET A 240 29.09 -11.65 4.57
N GLU A 241 28.60 -11.94 3.38
CA GLU A 241 29.10 -13.05 2.55
C GLU A 241 30.49 -12.80 1.94
N ALA A 242 30.90 -11.53 1.79
CA ALA A 242 32.13 -11.15 1.09
C ALA A 242 33.26 -10.69 2.02
N ALA A 243 32.92 -10.21 3.22
CA ALA A 243 33.87 -9.67 4.17
C ALA A 243 34.70 -10.77 4.87
N ASN A 244 35.99 -10.49 5.10
CA ASN A 244 36.94 -11.46 5.67
C ASN A 244 37.14 -11.31 7.19
N ASN A 245 36.58 -10.27 7.80
CA ASN A 245 36.72 -9.91 9.22
C ASN A 245 35.41 -10.15 9.99
N ILE A 246 34.74 -11.27 9.72
CA ILE A 246 33.51 -11.64 10.40
C ILE A 246 33.79 -12.62 11.56
N ALA A 247 33.19 -12.35 12.71
CA ALA A 247 33.18 -13.25 13.85
C ALA A 247 31.75 -13.56 14.30
N VAL A 248 31.49 -14.79 14.75
CA VAL A 248 30.23 -15.21 15.34
C VAL A 248 30.40 -15.43 16.85
N LEU A 249 29.53 -14.80 17.64
CA LEU A 249 29.42 -15.05 19.06
C LEU A 249 28.26 -16.03 19.30
N PRO A 250 28.52 -17.29 19.73
CA PRO A 250 27.46 -18.20 20.14
C PRO A 250 26.70 -17.66 21.35
N VAL A 251 25.37 -17.63 21.27
CA VAL A 251 24.52 -17.14 22.36
C VAL A 251 23.34 -18.07 22.65
N SER A 252 22.91 -18.03 23.91
CA SER A 252 21.67 -18.65 24.39
C SER A 252 20.93 -17.62 25.24
N MET A 253 19.87 -17.04 24.67
CA MET A 253 19.13 -15.92 25.28
C MET A 253 17.60 -16.06 25.11
N GLY A 254 17.13 -17.26 24.73
CA GLY A 254 15.72 -17.51 24.40
C GLY A 254 15.24 -16.64 23.24
N TRP A 255 15.97 -16.69 22.12
CA TRP A 255 15.68 -15.92 20.91
C TRP A 255 14.57 -16.56 20.08
N SER A 256 13.71 -15.74 19.47
CA SER A 256 12.78 -16.15 18.41
C SER A 256 12.58 -15.01 17.41
N ASP A 257 12.51 -15.35 16.13
CA ASP A 257 12.19 -14.41 15.05
C ASP A 257 10.68 -14.09 14.98
N VAL A 258 9.82 -14.75 15.76
CA VAL A 258 8.35 -14.62 15.74
C VAL A 258 7.79 -14.62 14.30
N GLY A 259 8.25 -15.57 13.49
CA GLY A 259 7.99 -15.60 12.05
C GLY A 259 6.57 -15.99 11.63
N ASP A 260 5.80 -16.67 12.50
CA ASP A 260 4.45 -17.19 12.22
C ASP A 260 3.60 -17.41 13.49
N PHE A 261 2.36 -17.86 13.31
CA PHE A 261 1.43 -18.12 14.42
C PHE A 261 1.81 -19.29 15.33
N ARG A 262 2.66 -20.22 14.86
CA ARG A 262 3.19 -21.29 15.73
C ARG A 262 4.22 -20.72 16.69
N ALA A 263 5.10 -19.83 16.22
CA ALA A 263 6.04 -19.13 17.10
C ALA A 263 5.31 -18.29 18.15
N VAL A 264 4.27 -17.55 17.74
CA VAL A 264 3.42 -16.78 18.69
C VAL A 264 2.75 -17.70 19.70
N HIS A 265 2.11 -18.79 19.24
CA HIS A 265 1.48 -19.78 20.12
C HIS A 265 2.46 -20.36 21.14
N ALA A 266 3.65 -20.79 20.70
CA ALA A 266 4.66 -21.40 21.56
C ALA A 266 5.10 -20.45 22.68
N LEU A 267 5.36 -19.18 22.36
CA LEU A 267 5.77 -18.17 23.34
C LEU A 267 4.69 -17.94 24.40
N HIS A 268 3.42 -17.81 23.99
CA HIS A 268 2.31 -17.64 24.94
C HIS A 268 2.03 -18.90 25.76
N ALA A 269 2.06 -20.07 25.13
CA ALA A 269 1.80 -21.33 25.80
C ALA A 269 2.86 -21.63 26.86
N GLU A 270 4.12 -21.33 26.58
CA GLU A 270 5.21 -21.42 27.56
C GLU A 270 5.01 -20.41 28.71
N ALA A 271 4.71 -19.15 28.39
CA ALA A 271 4.55 -18.12 29.41
C ALA A 271 3.37 -18.38 30.37
N THR A 272 2.25 -18.88 29.83
CA THR A 272 1.02 -19.11 30.59
C THR A 272 0.90 -20.52 31.16
N HIS A 273 1.76 -21.45 30.72
CA HIS A 273 1.64 -22.89 30.99
C HIS A 273 0.29 -23.47 30.52
N ASP A 274 -0.34 -22.85 29.50
CA ASP A 274 -1.60 -23.31 28.91
C ASP A 274 -1.46 -23.40 27.37
N PRO A 275 -1.65 -24.58 26.76
CA PRO A 275 -1.63 -24.72 25.31
C PRO A 275 -2.81 -24.03 24.60
N LYS A 276 -3.80 -23.49 25.32
CA LYS A 276 -4.92 -22.71 24.78
C LYS A 276 -4.67 -21.21 24.94
N VAL A 277 -4.17 -20.61 23.88
CA VAL A 277 -3.93 -19.17 23.84
C VAL A 277 -5.16 -18.47 23.27
N LEU A 278 -5.96 -17.86 24.14
CA LEU A 278 -7.24 -17.21 23.81
C LEU A 278 -7.16 -15.69 24.02
N ARG A 279 -7.38 -14.90 22.97
CA ARG A 279 -7.33 -13.42 23.02
C ARG A 279 -8.57 -12.79 22.38
N GLY A 280 -9.25 -11.90 23.11
CA GLY A 280 -10.46 -11.21 22.66
C GLY A 280 -11.74 -12.00 22.95
N ALA A 281 -12.81 -11.72 22.18
CA ALA A 281 -14.14 -12.30 22.39
C ALA A 281 -14.23 -13.74 21.84
N VAL A 282 -13.53 -14.68 22.48
CA VAL A 282 -13.32 -16.04 21.95
C VAL A 282 -13.60 -17.13 22.99
N VAL A 283 -14.10 -18.28 22.55
CA VAL A 283 -14.31 -19.48 23.39
C VAL A 283 -13.85 -20.74 22.67
N ALA A 284 -13.30 -21.70 23.42
CA ALA A 284 -12.68 -22.90 22.85
C ALA A 284 -13.04 -24.22 23.59
N PRO A 285 -14.33 -24.52 23.83
CA PRO A 285 -14.71 -25.72 24.58
C PRO A 285 -14.24 -27.00 23.87
N GLY A 286 -13.54 -27.88 24.58
CA GLY A 286 -13.05 -29.15 24.03
C GLY A 286 -11.95 -29.05 22.97
N ALA A 287 -11.43 -27.85 22.69
CA ALA A 287 -10.27 -27.66 21.82
C ALA A 287 -8.96 -27.81 22.59
N GLU A 288 -7.88 -28.23 21.92
CA GLU A 288 -6.53 -28.40 22.48
C GLU A 288 -5.47 -27.75 21.59
N ARG A 289 -4.33 -27.32 22.16
CA ARG A 289 -3.22 -26.67 21.43
C ARG A 289 -3.71 -25.64 20.38
N VAL A 290 -4.44 -24.61 20.83
CA VAL A 290 -5.03 -23.62 19.93
C VAL A 290 -4.47 -22.22 20.18
N PHE A 291 -4.33 -21.44 19.11
CA PHE A 291 -4.17 -19.99 19.19
C PHE A 291 -5.36 -19.30 18.54
N ILE A 292 -6.22 -18.68 19.36
CA ILE A 292 -7.44 -18.03 18.88
C ILE A 292 -7.37 -16.57 19.30
N GLN A 293 -7.34 -15.68 18.31
CA GLN A 293 -7.34 -14.24 18.52
C GLN A 293 -8.44 -13.59 17.70
N SER A 294 -9.28 -12.77 18.34
CA SER A 294 -10.19 -11.91 17.60
C SER A 294 -10.24 -10.46 18.09
N SER A 295 -10.13 -9.54 17.12
CA SER A 295 -10.39 -8.10 17.27
C SER A 295 -11.66 -7.65 16.52
N GLY A 296 -12.45 -8.60 16.00
CA GLY A 296 -13.66 -8.35 15.23
C GLY A 296 -14.83 -9.20 15.73
N PRO A 297 -15.22 -10.27 15.02
CA PRO A 297 -16.36 -11.09 15.39
C PRO A 297 -16.14 -11.89 16.69
N LYS A 298 -17.23 -12.34 17.32
CA LYS A 298 -17.13 -13.37 18.35
C LYS A 298 -16.76 -14.70 17.69
N VAL A 299 -15.78 -15.42 18.25
CA VAL A 299 -15.29 -16.69 17.68
C VAL A 299 -15.51 -17.83 18.67
N ALA A 300 -16.07 -18.94 18.19
CA ALA A 300 -16.20 -20.17 18.95
C ALA A 300 -15.53 -21.33 18.20
N VAL A 301 -14.64 -22.05 18.88
CA VAL A 301 -13.93 -23.23 18.35
C VAL A 301 -14.25 -24.43 19.23
N HIS A 302 -14.68 -25.55 18.66
CA HIS A 302 -15.06 -26.73 19.43
C HIS A 302 -14.41 -27.99 18.88
N GLY A 303 -13.76 -28.77 19.75
CA GLY A 303 -13.23 -30.10 19.41
C GLY A 303 -12.06 -30.12 18.43
N LEU A 304 -11.45 -28.97 18.13
CA LEU A 304 -10.29 -28.87 17.23
C LEU A 304 -8.98 -28.86 18.01
N ASP A 305 -7.93 -29.40 17.39
CA ASP A 305 -6.60 -29.52 17.98
C ASP A 305 -5.53 -28.94 17.04
N ALA A 306 -4.51 -28.30 17.60
CA ALA A 306 -3.35 -27.77 16.87
C ALA A 306 -3.69 -26.75 15.76
N ILE A 307 -4.58 -25.78 16.03
CA ILE A 307 -5.00 -24.76 15.06
C ILE A 307 -4.75 -23.32 15.51
N ALA A 308 -4.56 -22.43 14.54
CA ALA A 308 -4.63 -20.99 14.71
C ALA A 308 -5.93 -20.45 14.06
N VAL A 309 -6.66 -19.60 14.79
CA VAL A 309 -7.84 -18.87 14.29
C VAL A 309 -7.66 -17.40 14.59
N ILE A 310 -7.48 -16.60 13.56
CA ILE A 310 -7.14 -15.18 13.66
C ILE A 310 -8.20 -14.37 12.92
N ALA A 311 -9.03 -13.66 13.67
CA ALA A 311 -10.18 -12.95 13.14
C ALA A 311 -10.08 -11.44 13.40
N THR A 312 -9.97 -10.65 12.36
CA THR A 312 -10.09 -9.18 12.41
C THR A 312 -11.46 -8.75 11.88
N ARG A 313 -11.69 -7.44 11.72
CA ARG A 313 -12.88 -6.94 11.03
C ARG A 313 -12.89 -7.32 9.54
N ASP A 314 -11.72 -7.27 8.92
CA ASP A 314 -11.59 -7.37 7.46
C ASP A 314 -11.48 -8.84 6.99
N ALA A 315 -10.91 -9.71 7.81
CA ALA A 315 -10.67 -11.09 7.40
C ALA A 315 -10.54 -12.06 8.57
N VAL A 316 -10.72 -13.34 8.25
CA VAL A 316 -10.47 -14.46 9.17
C VAL A 316 -9.49 -15.42 8.51
N LEU A 317 -8.39 -15.72 9.20
CA LEU A 317 -7.48 -16.81 8.86
C LEU A 317 -7.72 -17.99 9.78
N VAL A 318 -7.80 -19.18 9.20
CA VAL A 318 -7.77 -20.45 9.92
C VAL A 318 -6.66 -21.30 9.31
N SER A 319 -5.74 -21.79 10.14
CA SER A 319 -4.68 -22.71 9.72
C SER A 319 -4.42 -23.76 10.81
N SER A 320 -3.79 -24.87 10.46
CA SER A 320 -3.08 -25.64 11.49
C SER A 320 -1.89 -24.82 11.99
N LEU A 321 -1.43 -25.08 13.21
CA LEU A 321 -0.19 -24.49 13.73
C LEU A 321 1.01 -24.91 12.88
N ASP A 322 1.08 -26.16 12.43
CA ASP A 322 2.17 -26.63 11.56
C ASP A 322 2.15 -26.03 10.15
N GLY A 323 0.98 -25.61 9.67
CA GLY A 323 0.83 -24.93 8.38
C GLY A 323 1.06 -23.41 8.45
N ALA A 324 1.26 -22.84 9.64
CA ALA A 324 1.29 -21.39 9.84
C ALA A 324 2.42 -20.67 9.08
N ALA A 325 3.56 -21.33 8.85
CA ALA A 325 4.65 -20.77 8.04
C ALA A 325 4.27 -20.60 6.56
N GLY A 326 3.31 -21.40 6.08
CA GLY A 326 2.95 -21.53 4.67
C GLY A 326 1.72 -20.72 4.24
N ILE A 327 1.32 -19.67 4.96
CA ILE A 327 0.04 -18.97 4.69
C ILE A 327 0.04 -18.09 3.43
N LYS A 328 1.20 -17.80 2.82
CA LYS A 328 1.32 -16.90 1.66
C LYS A 328 0.34 -17.22 0.51
N PRO A 329 0.15 -18.49 0.09
CA PRO A 329 -0.82 -18.82 -0.96
C PRO A 329 -2.25 -18.46 -0.57
N ALA A 330 -2.64 -18.62 0.71
CA ALA A 330 -3.97 -18.24 1.19
C ALA A 330 -4.14 -16.71 1.18
N VAL A 331 -3.10 -15.96 1.58
CA VAL A 331 -3.10 -14.50 1.52
C VAL A 331 -3.20 -14.00 0.07
N SER A 332 -2.45 -14.59 -0.86
CA SER A 332 -2.55 -14.27 -2.29
C SER A 332 -3.91 -14.64 -2.90
N ALA A 333 -4.49 -15.78 -2.49
CA ALA A 333 -5.80 -16.21 -2.95
C ALA A 333 -6.91 -15.28 -2.45
N ILE A 334 -6.87 -14.84 -1.20
CA ILE A 334 -7.89 -13.92 -0.67
C ILE A 334 -7.77 -12.52 -1.28
N GLN A 335 -6.56 -12.06 -1.60
CA GLN A 335 -6.34 -10.81 -2.34
C GLN A 335 -6.90 -10.86 -3.76
N THR A 336 -6.93 -12.05 -4.37
CA THR A 336 -7.50 -12.27 -5.71
C THR A 336 -8.94 -12.79 -5.66
N LEU A 337 -9.59 -12.80 -4.48
CA LEU A 337 -10.94 -13.32 -4.31
C LEU A 337 -11.94 -12.63 -5.26
N GLY A 338 -11.76 -11.33 -5.53
CA GLY A 338 -12.51 -10.60 -6.56
C GLY A 338 -12.52 -11.30 -7.92
N GLN A 339 -11.38 -11.83 -8.37
CA GLN A 339 -11.25 -12.58 -9.63
C GLN A 339 -12.04 -13.89 -9.59
N THR A 340 -12.16 -14.54 -8.44
CA THR A 340 -12.92 -15.79 -8.25
C THR A 340 -14.44 -15.60 -8.22
N LEU A 341 -14.91 -14.35 -8.09
CA LEU A 341 -16.34 -14.04 -8.18
C LEU A 341 -16.90 -14.35 -9.58
N LEU A 342 -16.05 -14.35 -10.61
CA LEU A 342 -16.45 -14.59 -12.00
C LEU A 342 -16.31 -16.04 -12.41
N ARG A 343 -17.23 -16.50 -13.28
CA ARG A 343 -17.02 -17.75 -14.02
C ARG A 343 -15.80 -17.60 -14.96
N ALA A 344 -15.11 -18.70 -15.27
CA ALA A 344 -13.89 -18.66 -16.08
C ALA A 344 -14.13 -18.10 -17.50
N ASP A 345 -15.28 -18.42 -18.10
CA ASP A 345 -15.74 -17.88 -19.38
C ASP A 345 -15.97 -16.37 -19.33
N GLN A 346 -16.65 -15.87 -18.28
CA GLN A 346 -16.87 -14.43 -18.08
C GLN A 346 -15.54 -13.69 -17.91
N ARG A 347 -14.64 -14.23 -17.08
CA ARG A 347 -13.31 -13.64 -16.86
C ARG A 347 -12.51 -13.56 -18.15
N LYS A 348 -12.48 -14.64 -18.93
CA LYS A 348 -11.79 -14.66 -20.21
C LYS A 348 -12.40 -13.66 -21.19
N SER A 349 -13.73 -13.65 -21.33
CA SER A 349 -14.43 -12.73 -22.24
C SER A 349 -14.17 -11.26 -21.88
N LEU A 350 -14.28 -10.89 -20.60
CA LEU A 350 -14.00 -9.53 -20.14
C LEU A 350 -12.52 -9.17 -20.30
N GLY A 351 -11.62 -10.11 -20.03
CA GLY A 351 -10.18 -9.90 -20.17
C GLY A 351 -9.77 -9.69 -21.63
N ASP A 352 -10.28 -10.53 -22.53
CA ASP A 352 -10.06 -10.39 -23.97
C ASP A 352 -10.62 -9.06 -24.49
N TRP A 353 -11.81 -8.67 -24.03
CA TRP A 353 -12.41 -7.38 -24.39
C TRP A 353 -11.57 -6.20 -23.88
N LEU A 354 -11.22 -6.16 -22.59
CA LEU A 354 -10.46 -5.04 -22.03
C LEU A 354 -9.03 -4.97 -22.61
N TRP A 355 -8.27 -6.05 -22.52
CA TRP A 355 -6.83 -6.03 -22.78
C TRP A 355 -6.46 -6.18 -24.25
N ASN A 356 -7.30 -6.83 -25.06
CA ASN A 356 -7.03 -7.07 -26.48
C ASN A 356 -7.88 -6.21 -27.43
N THR A 357 -8.95 -5.56 -26.92
CA THR A 357 -9.83 -4.72 -27.77
C THR A 357 -9.80 -3.25 -27.34
N VAL A 358 -10.14 -2.96 -26.08
CA VAL A 358 -10.30 -1.60 -25.56
C VAL A 358 -8.95 -0.92 -25.39
N MET A 359 -8.05 -1.49 -24.58
CA MET A 359 -6.77 -0.85 -24.27
C MET A 359 -5.89 -0.60 -25.50
N PRO A 360 -5.71 -1.55 -26.45
CA PRO A 360 -4.99 -1.27 -27.69
C PRO A 360 -5.71 -0.24 -28.59
N GLY A 361 -7.03 -0.34 -28.69
CA GLY A 361 -7.84 0.56 -29.53
C GLY A 361 -7.76 2.02 -29.07
N TRP A 362 -7.79 2.24 -27.75
CA TRP A 362 -7.59 3.55 -27.15
C TRP A 362 -6.13 3.99 -27.18
N ALA A 363 -5.14 3.12 -26.97
CA ALA A 363 -3.74 3.51 -27.08
C ALA A 363 -3.40 4.09 -28.46
N ALA A 364 -3.96 3.50 -29.52
CA ALA A 364 -3.77 3.93 -30.90
C ALA A 364 -4.44 5.28 -31.24
N ARG A 365 -5.41 5.74 -30.44
CA ARG A 365 -6.29 6.89 -30.76
C ARG A 365 -6.41 7.94 -29.67
N ALA A 366 -5.86 7.68 -28.48
CA ALA A 366 -6.02 8.56 -27.31
C ALA A 366 -5.43 9.94 -27.57
N VAL A 367 -4.33 9.99 -28.33
CA VAL A 367 -3.61 11.21 -28.69
C VAL A 367 -4.00 11.61 -30.11
N ASP A 368 -4.34 12.88 -30.32
CA ASP A 368 -4.55 13.43 -31.66
C ASP A 368 -3.19 13.80 -32.29
N PRO A 369 -2.70 13.08 -33.32
CA PRO A 369 -1.40 13.36 -33.93
C PRO A 369 -1.39 14.62 -34.80
N ALA A 370 -2.56 15.10 -35.25
CA ALA A 370 -2.67 16.23 -36.16
C ALA A 370 -2.70 17.56 -35.40
N SER A 371 -3.43 17.61 -34.28
CA SER A 371 -3.60 18.84 -33.51
C SER A 371 -2.93 18.84 -32.13
N GLY A 372 -2.47 17.68 -31.66
CA GLY A 372 -1.98 17.51 -30.30
C GLY A 372 -3.12 17.41 -29.27
N GLY A 373 -2.77 16.97 -28.06
CA GLY A 373 -3.73 16.73 -26.99
C GLY A 373 -4.50 15.42 -27.15
N PHE A 374 -5.62 15.29 -26.43
CA PHE A 374 -6.34 14.03 -26.29
C PHE A 374 -7.71 14.04 -26.97
N VAL A 375 -8.07 12.91 -27.57
CA VAL A 375 -9.37 12.70 -28.21
C VAL A 375 -10.45 12.55 -27.15
N GLU A 376 -11.52 13.34 -27.26
CA GLU A 376 -12.61 13.37 -26.29
C GLU A 376 -13.48 12.10 -26.30
N GLY A 377 -13.61 11.48 -27.47
CA GLY A 377 -14.40 10.29 -27.66
C GLY A 377 -14.25 9.70 -29.07
N LEU A 378 -14.66 8.45 -29.22
CA LEU A 378 -14.74 7.77 -30.52
C LEU A 378 -16.17 7.81 -31.03
N ASP A 379 -16.39 7.95 -32.33
CA ASP A 379 -17.69 7.75 -32.94
C ASP A 379 -18.08 6.26 -32.99
N LEU A 380 -19.27 5.95 -33.49
CA LEU A 380 -19.76 4.56 -33.58
C LEU A 380 -18.97 3.69 -34.58
N SER A 381 -18.10 4.27 -35.40
CA SER A 381 -17.17 3.51 -36.26
C SER A 381 -15.88 3.14 -35.53
N GLY A 382 -15.62 3.71 -34.36
CA GLY A 382 -14.40 3.49 -33.56
C GLY A 382 -13.29 4.50 -33.90
N GLU A 383 -13.58 5.56 -34.64
CA GLU A 383 -12.64 6.61 -35.00
C GLU A 383 -12.85 7.87 -34.17
N ALA A 384 -11.83 8.74 -34.09
CA ALA A 384 -11.90 9.96 -33.27
C ALA A 384 -13.07 10.86 -33.71
N ALA A 385 -13.96 11.19 -32.78
CA ALA A 385 -15.13 12.03 -33.06
C ALA A 385 -14.70 13.51 -33.23
N PRO A 386 -14.83 14.12 -34.42
CA PRO A 386 -14.14 15.37 -34.77
C PRO A 386 -14.75 16.64 -34.14
N ASN A 387 -15.99 16.59 -33.67
CA ASN A 387 -16.75 17.77 -33.23
C ASN A 387 -17.07 17.81 -31.72
N LEU A 388 -16.39 16.98 -30.93
CA LEU A 388 -16.59 16.96 -29.48
C LEU A 388 -15.76 18.06 -28.80
N HIS A 389 -16.36 18.74 -27.83
CA HIS A 389 -15.66 19.69 -26.97
C HIS A 389 -14.66 18.94 -26.09
N ARG A 390 -13.37 19.27 -26.19
CA ARG A 390 -12.29 18.58 -25.49
C ARG A 390 -12.15 19.10 -24.07
N ARG A 391 -12.25 18.23 -23.07
CA ARG A 391 -12.15 18.57 -21.66
C ARG A 391 -10.79 18.21 -21.09
N GLY A 392 -10.24 19.05 -20.21
CA GLY A 392 -8.93 18.82 -19.58
C GLY A 392 -8.81 17.48 -18.86
N ARG A 393 -9.88 17.04 -18.20
CA ARG A 393 -9.95 15.74 -17.50
C ARG A 393 -9.62 14.53 -18.35
N VAL A 394 -9.78 14.58 -19.68
CA VAL A 394 -9.53 13.42 -20.53
C VAL A 394 -8.06 13.02 -20.48
N ALA A 395 -7.13 13.97 -20.63
CA ALA A 395 -5.70 13.68 -20.59
C ALA A 395 -5.27 13.06 -19.24
N GLN A 396 -5.81 13.59 -18.15
CA GLN A 396 -5.51 13.14 -16.78
C GLN A 396 -6.04 11.73 -16.54
N ARG A 397 -7.28 11.44 -16.95
CA ARG A 397 -7.89 10.10 -16.85
C ARG A 397 -7.20 9.07 -17.75
N GLN A 398 -6.71 9.49 -18.91
CA GLN A 398 -5.92 8.62 -19.80
C GLN A 398 -4.55 8.32 -19.19
N LEU A 399 -3.86 9.32 -18.62
CA LEU A 399 -2.62 9.11 -17.86
C LEU A 399 -2.83 8.09 -16.74
N PHE A 400 -3.85 8.28 -15.90
CA PHE A 400 -4.20 7.33 -14.85
C PHE A 400 -4.43 5.92 -15.43
N SER A 401 -5.26 5.80 -16.47
CA SER A 401 -5.67 4.51 -17.01
C SER A 401 -4.50 3.71 -17.56
N PHE A 402 -3.58 4.35 -18.28
CA PHE A 402 -2.41 3.69 -18.86
C PHE A 402 -1.28 3.46 -17.85
N ALA A 403 -1.09 4.36 -16.87
CA ALA A 403 -0.22 4.08 -15.73
C ALA A 403 -0.72 2.87 -14.94
N ARG A 404 -2.03 2.80 -14.70
CA ARG A 404 -2.67 1.66 -14.03
C ARG A 404 -2.51 0.36 -14.83
N ALA A 405 -2.74 0.41 -16.15
CA ALA A 405 -2.55 -0.75 -17.02
C ALA A 405 -1.11 -1.27 -16.98
N LYS A 406 -0.12 -0.36 -17.03
CA LYS A 406 1.30 -0.70 -16.89
C LYS A 406 1.61 -1.32 -15.53
N SER A 407 1.03 -0.79 -14.44
CA SER A 407 1.19 -1.37 -13.08
C SER A 407 0.68 -2.81 -12.98
N LEU A 408 -0.31 -3.16 -13.81
CA LEU A 408 -0.88 -4.50 -13.87
C LEU A 408 -0.11 -5.43 -14.83
N GLY A 409 0.90 -4.92 -15.53
CA GLY A 409 1.73 -5.67 -16.48
C GLY A 409 1.33 -5.54 -17.95
N TRP A 410 0.41 -4.63 -18.30
CA TRP A 410 0.03 -4.37 -19.69
C TRP A 410 0.87 -3.22 -20.27
N ASN A 411 1.80 -3.54 -21.17
CA ASN A 411 2.54 -2.54 -21.98
C ASN A 411 3.07 -3.15 -23.29
N PRO A 412 2.20 -3.75 -24.13
CA PRO A 412 2.63 -4.36 -25.38
C PRO A 412 3.28 -3.31 -26.27
N ASP A 413 4.46 -3.60 -26.80
CA ASP A 413 5.23 -2.73 -27.72
C ASP A 413 5.41 -1.27 -27.23
N GLY A 414 5.38 -1.04 -25.91
CA GLY A 414 5.49 0.30 -25.32
C GLY A 414 4.25 1.19 -25.50
N LEU A 415 3.08 0.61 -25.86
CA LEU A 415 1.86 1.40 -26.09
C LEU A 415 1.40 2.20 -24.86
N ALA A 416 1.53 1.64 -23.65
CA ALA A 416 1.17 2.39 -22.44
C ALA A 416 2.14 3.56 -22.21
N ASP A 417 3.44 3.34 -22.45
CA ASP A 417 4.46 4.37 -22.31
C ASP A 417 4.22 5.55 -23.25
N GLN A 418 3.85 5.28 -24.50
CA GLN A 418 3.54 6.33 -25.48
C GLN A 418 2.41 7.26 -25.02
N VAL A 419 1.33 6.68 -24.47
CA VAL A 419 0.19 7.48 -23.96
C VAL A 419 0.58 8.23 -22.68
N ILE A 420 1.31 7.59 -21.78
CA ILE A 420 1.82 8.22 -20.54
C ILE A 420 2.71 9.43 -20.89
N ASP A 421 3.67 9.25 -21.79
CA ASP A 421 4.60 10.32 -22.19
C ASP A 421 3.86 11.48 -22.86
N ALA A 422 2.90 11.19 -23.74
CA ALA A 422 2.06 12.22 -24.36
C ALA A 422 1.22 12.97 -23.33
N ALA A 423 0.66 12.28 -22.33
CA ALA A 423 -0.15 12.90 -21.29
C ALA A 423 0.70 13.80 -20.38
N VAL A 424 1.87 13.33 -19.95
CA VAL A 424 2.80 14.12 -19.15
C VAL A 424 3.27 15.37 -19.92
N ALA A 425 3.61 15.21 -21.20
CA ALA A 425 4.01 16.34 -22.04
C ALA A 425 2.86 17.36 -22.22
N PHE A 426 1.63 16.87 -22.43
CA PHE A 426 0.45 17.73 -22.54
C PHE A 426 0.18 18.51 -21.25
N LEU A 427 0.20 17.82 -20.10
CA LEU A 427 -0.02 18.39 -18.77
C LEU A 427 1.07 19.38 -18.35
N ASN A 428 2.32 19.20 -18.79
CA ASN A 428 3.42 20.10 -18.50
C ASN A 428 3.59 21.26 -19.50
N GLY A 429 2.81 21.30 -20.58
CA GLY A 429 2.89 22.36 -21.58
C GLY A 429 1.51 22.84 -22.03
N PRO A 430 0.95 22.31 -23.14
CA PRO A 430 -0.29 22.83 -23.73
C PRO A 430 -1.50 22.95 -22.80
N ALA A 431 -1.60 22.12 -21.76
CA ALA A 431 -2.71 22.13 -20.82
C ALA A 431 -2.65 23.24 -19.76
N ARG A 432 -1.52 23.96 -19.67
CA ARG A 432 -1.28 24.93 -18.60
C ARG A 432 -2.11 26.20 -18.79
N ALA A 433 -2.92 26.52 -17.79
CA ALA A 433 -3.69 27.74 -17.79
C ALA A 433 -2.76 28.97 -17.67
N PRO A 434 -3.06 30.11 -18.34
CA PRO A 434 -2.22 31.32 -18.28
C PRO A 434 -1.94 31.83 -16.85
N GLN A 435 -2.85 31.57 -15.92
CA GLN A 435 -2.80 31.98 -14.52
C GLN A 435 -2.23 30.90 -13.57
N GLY A 436 -1.59 29.85 -14.10
CA GLY A 436 -1.08 28.71 -13.34
C GLY A 436 -2.11 27.58 -13.20
N GLY A 437 -1.66 26.35 -12.91
CA GLY A 437 -2.53 25.16 -12.93
C GLY A 437 -2.92 24.69 -14.32
N TRP A 438 -4.05 23.99 -14.43
CA TRP A 438 -4.51 23.35 -15.67
C TRP A 438 -5.86 23.91 -16.14
N ALA A 439 -5.98 24.12 -17.46
CA ALA A 439 -7.16 24.66 -18.10
C ALA A 439 -8.29 23.62 -18.22
N HIS A 440 -9.54 24.08 -18.10
CA HIS A 440 -10.75 23.25 -18.13
C HIS A 440 -11.08 22.70 -19.52
N GLY A 441 -10.83 23.47 -20.59
CA GLY A 441 -11.33 23.15 -21.93
C GLY A 441 -10.39 23.52 -23.08
N PHE A 442 -10.48 22.71 -24.14
CA PHE A 442 -9.67 22.81 -25.36
C PHE A 442 -10.56 22.76 -26.61
N ASP A 443 -10.11 23.41 -27.67
CA ASP A 443 -10.72 23.32 -29.00
C ASP A 443 -10.26 22.07 -29.76
N GLY A 444 -10.85 21.82 -30.93
CA GLY A 444 -10.47 20.70 -31.79
C GLY A 444 -9.03 20.78 -32.35
N GLN A 445 -8.32 21.88 -32.10
CA GLN A 445 -6.91 22.05 -32.43
C GLN A 445 -5.99 21.87 -31.20
N GLY A 446 -6.54 21.39 -30.07
CA GLY A 446 -5.78 21.19 -28.83
C GLY A 446 -5.39 22.48 -28.12
N LYS A 447 -5.92 23.64 -28.53
CA LYS A 447 -5.65 24.94 -27.89
C LYS A 447 -6.66 25.22 -26.80
N ILE A 448 -6.23 25.91 -25.75
CA ILE A 448 -7.10 26.32 -24.64
C ILE A 448 -8.23 27.22 -25.18
N ASN A 449 -9.48 26.80 -24.96
CA ASN A 449 -10.68 27.62 -25.22
C ASN A 449 -11.44 27.99 -23.93
N ASP A 450 -11.15 27.30 -22.82
CA ASP A 450 -11.63 27.64 -21.49
C ASP A 450 -10.45 27.60 -20.51
N PRO A 451 -9.85 28.76 -20.19
CA PRO A 451 -8.68 28.83 -19.34
C PRO A 451 -9.00 28.69 -17.85
N ARG A 452 -10.28 28.55 -17.48
CA ARG A 452 -10.69 28.46 -16.07
C ARG A 452 -10.14 27.19 -15.44
N ARG A 453 -9.95 27.24 -14.12
CA ARG A 453 -9.40 26.17 -13.30
C ARG A 453 -10.50 25.53 -12.49
N ASP A 454 -10.54 24.21 -12.52
CA ASP A 454 -11.61 23.42 -11.92
C ASP A 454 -11.04 22.46 -10.87
N LEU A 455 -11.64 22.41 -9.67
CA LEU A 455 -11.16 21.59 -8.56
C LEU A 455 -11.15 20.10 -8.92
N TYR A 456 -12.16 19.64 -9.64
CA TYR A 456 -12.26 18.26 -10.06
C TYR A 456 -11.15 17.91 -11.06
N ASP A 457 -10.88 18.77 -12.03
CA ASP A 457 -9.80 18.53 -12.98
C ASP A 457 -8.42 18.53 -12.28
N HIS A 458 -8.19 19.42 -11.29
CA HIS A 458 -6.93 19.41 -10.53
C HIS A 458 -6.80 18.14 -9.66
N ALA A 459 -7.89 17.66 -9.06
CA ALA A 459 -7.91 16.40 -8.33
C ALA A 459 -7.53 15.21 -9.23
N PHE A 460 -7.96 15.20 -10.49
CA PHE A 460 -7.57 14.18 -11.45
C PHE A 460 -6.10 14.28 -11.89
N VAL A 461 -5.51 15.47 -11.96
CA VAL A 461 -4.04 15.61 -12.14
C VAL A 461 -3.32 14.97 -10.95
N ALA A 462 -3.74 15.28 -9.72
CA ALA A 462 -3.14 14.73 -8.52
C ALA A 462 -3.25 13.19 -8.47
N LEU A 463 -4.42 12.65 -8.82
CA LEU A 463 -4.66 11.20 -8.89
C LEU A 463 -3.78 10.53 -9.96
N ALA A 464 -3.74 11.09 -11.17
CA ALA A 464 -2.96 10.54 -12.27
C ALA A 464 -1.44 10.60 -12.01
N GLY A 465 -0.97 11.71 -11.45
CA GLY A 465 0.41 11.86 -10.99
C GLY A 465 0.77 10.83 -9.92
N SER A 466 -0.12 10.62 -8.96
CA SER A 466 0.08 9.62 -7.89
C SER A 466 0.13 8.19 -8.43
N GLU A 467 -0.70 7.84 -9.42
CA GLU A 467 -0.66 6.52 -10.07
C GLU A 467 0.65 6.31 -10.84
N LEU A 468 1.14 7.35 -11.53
CA LEU A 468 2.42 7.31 -12.23
C LEU A 468 3.60 7.23 -11.24
N ALA A 469 3.56 7.97 -10.12
CA ALA A 469 4.54 7.91 -9.05
C ALA A 469 4.65 6.50 -8.44
N ALA A 470 3.53 5.75 -8.41
CA ALA A 470 3.53 4.36 -7.94
C ALA A 470 4.38 3.42 -8.81
N LEU A 471 4.66 3.80 -10.07
CA LEU A 471 5.60 3.09 -10.96
C LEU A 471 7.06 3.50 -10.73
N GLY A 472 7.34 4.41 -9.78
CA GLY A 472 8.67 4.97 -9.54
C GLY A 472 9.06 6.08 -10.52
N ASP A 473 8.10 6.66 -11.26
CA ASP A 473 8.36 7.74 -12.20
C ASP A 473 8.27 9.12 -11.52
N ALA A 474 9.41 9.79 -11.40
CA ALA A 474 9.55 11.10 -10.75
C ALA A 474 8.70 12.21 -11.40
N ARG A 475 8.32 12.06 -12.68
CA ARG A 475 7.44 13.04 -13.36
C ARG A 475 6.03 12.98 -12.77
N GLY A 476 5.57 11.80 -12.37
CA GLY A 476 4.28 11.62 -11.70
C GLY A 476 4.26 12.24 -10.31
N GLU A 477 5.34 12.06 -9.56
CA GLU A 477 5.52 12.67 -8.23
C GLU A 477 5.43 14.20 -8.31
N ALA A 478 6.21 14.82 -9.19
CA ALA A 478 6.20 16.26 -9.40
C ALA A 478 4.81 16.79 -9.80
N LEU A 479 4.10 16.09 -10.70
CA LEU A 479 2.73 16.45 -11.09
C LEU A 479 1.75 16.38 -9.91
N ALA A 480 1.85 15.35 -9.07
CA ALA A 480 0.98 15.18 -7.93
C ALA A 480 1.21 16.27 -6.86
N GLU A 481 2.46 16.53 -6.52
CA GLU A 481 2.85 17.54 -5.51
C GLU A 481 2.42 18.95 -5.93
N GLU A 482 2.65 19.31 -7.19
CA GLU A 482 2.21 20.59 -7.73
C GLU A 482 0.68 20.70 -7.71
N ALA A 483 -0.03 19.64 -8.12
CA ALA A 483 -1.49 19.64 -8.14
C ALA A 483 -2.08 19.79 -6.73
N PHE A 484 -1.56 19.08 -5.73
CA PHE A 484 -2.02 19.25 -4.35
C PHE A 484 -1.72 20.63 -3.78
N THR A 485 -0.54 21.18 -4.08
CA THR A 485 -0.17 22.54 -3.66
C THR A 485 -1.15 23.56 -4.23
N LEU A 486 -1.40 23.51 -5.53
CA LEU A 486 -2.37 24.39 -6.19
C LEU A 486 -3.80 24.16 -5.70
N ILE A 487 -4.18 22.92 -5.37
CA ILE A 487 -5.51 22.64 -4.83
C ILE A 487 -5.73 23.37 -3.51
N ASP A 488 -4.75 23.30 -2.61
CA ASP A 488 -4.84 23.94 -1.31
C ASP A 488 -4.75 25.46 -1.43
N GLU A 489 -3.93 25.99 -2.36
CA GLU A 489 -3.81 27.44 -2.57
C GLU A 489 -5.04 28.07 -3.25
N LEU A 490 -5.63 27.38 -4.23
CA LEU A 490 -6.65 27.95 -5.11
C LEU A 490 -8.08 27.68 -4.65
N PHE A 491 -8.30 26.52 -4.00
CA PHE A 491 -9.66 26.05 -3.71
C PHE A 491 -9.94 25.89 -2.22
N ALA A 492 -8.96 25.87 -1.32
CA ALA A 492 -9.24 25.72 0.10
C ALA A 492 -10.08 26.89 0.64
N ASP A 493 -11.10 26.59 1.42
CA ASP A 493 -11.94 27.57 2.10
C ASP A 493 -11.58 27.63 3.59
N ASP A 494 -10.79 28.64 3.96
CA ASP A 494 -10.37 28.87 5.35
C ASP A 494 -11.50 29.34 6.28
N ILE A 495 -12.65 29.77 5.72
CA ILE A 495 -13.78 30.29 6.50
C ILE A 495 -14.71 29.16 6.91
N TYR A 496 -15.18 28.37 5.95
CA TYR A 496 -16.19 27.32 6.18
C TYR A 496 -15.62 25.90 6.06
N GLY A 497 -14.34 25.75 5.72
CA GLY A 497 -13.65 24.47 5.53
C GLY A 497 -14.02 23.77 4.24
N GLY A 498 -13.16 22.86 3.77
CA GLY A 498 -13.32 22.15 2.50
C GLY A 498 -12.76 22.93 1.32
N TRP A 499 -13.16 22.56 0.11
CA TRP A 499 -12.67 23.18 -1.12
C TRP A 499 -13.82 23.71 -1.99
N VAL A 500 -13.68 24.93 -2.49
CA VAL A 500 -14.70 25.64 -3.28
C VAL A 500 -14.15 25.96 -4.65
N ASP A 501 -14.92 25.64 -5.68
CA ASP A 501 -14.61 26.03 -7.05
C ASP A 501 -15.28 27.36 -7.39
N HIS A 502 -14.47 28.41 -7.47
CA HIS A 502 -14.92 29.77 -7.74
C HIS A 502 -14.99 30.10 -9.24
N GLU A 503 -14.29 29.37 -10.11
CA GLU A 503 -14.18 29.73 -11.54
C GLU A 503 -15.20 28.98 -12.41
N THR A 504 -15.43 27.69 -12.15
CA THR A 504 -16.41 26.87 -12.88
C THR A 504 -17.61 26.49 -12.00
N GLY A 505 -17.42 26.36 -10.69
CA GLY A 505 -18.42 25.83 -9.76
C GLY A 505 -19.47 26.81 -9.23
N GLY A 506 -19.37 28.09 -9.58
CA GLY A 506 -20.31 29.13 -9.16
C GLY A 506 -20.25 29.46 -7.65
N GLY A 507 -19.17 29.08 -6.96
CA GLY A 507 -18.91 29.40 -5.55
C GLY A 507 -19.66 28.55 -4.53
N GLY A 508 -20.46 27.57 -4.97
CA GLY A 508 -21.05 26.54 -4.10
C GLY A 508 -20.10 25.38 -3.88
N LYS A 509 -20.43 24.51 -2.91
CA LYS A 509 -19.66 23.28 -2.65
C LYS A 509 -20.35 22.07 -3.25
N LEU A 510 -19.54 21.13 -3.73
CA LEU A 510 -20.00 19.93 -4.42
C LEU A 510 -19.35 18.70 -3.79
N SER A 511 -20.13 17.63 -3.61
CA SER A 511 -19.62 16.34 -3.13
C SER A 511 -18.64 15.71 -4.11
N ASN A 512 -18.95 15.74 -5.41
CA ASN A 512 -18.18 15.08 -6.45
C ASN A 512 -16.68 15.53 -6.51
N PRO A 513 -16.32 16.82 -6.59
CA PRO A 513 -14.91 17.22 -6.53
C PRO A 513 -14.20 16.80 -5.24
N HIS A 514 -14.88 16.82 -4.09
CA HIS A 514 -14.31 16.33 -2.83
C HIS A 514 -14.10 14.81 -2.85
N MET A 515 -15.00 14.06 -3.49
CA MET A 515 -14.89 12.61 -3.66
C MET A 515 -13.62 12.25 -4.44
N HIS A 516 -13.35 12.91 -5.56
CA HIS A 516 -12.13 12.64 -6.33
C HIS A 516 -10.86 13.23 -5.70
N LEU A 517 -10.97 14.32 -4.93
CA LEU A 517 -9.84 14.77 -4.10
C LEU A 517 -9.51 13.76 -3.00
N LEU A 518 -10.52 13.09 -2.44
CA LEU A 518 -10.32 11.98 -1.50
C LEU A 518 -9.64 10.81 -2.19
N GLU A 519 -10.08 10.43 -3.40
CA GLU A 519 -9.42 9.36 -4.17
C GLU A 519 -7.95 9.68 -4.47
N ALA A 520 -7.67 10.90 -4.95
CA ALA A 520 -6.31 11.37 -5.18
C ALA A 520 -5.47 11.30 -3.91
N SER A 521 -6.01 11.80 -2.79
CA SER A 521 -5.29 11.84 -1.50
C SER A 521 -5.03 10.44 -0.94
N LEU A 522 -6.00 9.52 -1.05
CA LEU A 522 -5.82 8.12 -0.67
C LEU A 522 -4.71 7.47 -1.48
N ARG A 523 -4.71 7.67 -2.79
CA ARG A 523 -3.69 7.10 -3.67
C ARG A 523 -2.31 7.69 -3.38
N HIS A 524 -2.21 9.00 -3.24
CA HIS A 524 -0.97 9.68 -2.91
C HIS A 524 -0.42 9.22 -1.56
N TYR A 525 -1.27 9.14 -0.53
CA TYR A 525 -0.86 8.64 0.79
C TYR A 525 -0.37 7.19 0.73
N GLU A 526 -1.03 6.32 -0.02
CA GLU A 526 -0.61 4.94 -0.18
C GLU A 526 0.77 4.80 -0.87
N VAL A 527 1.10 5.72 -1.79
CA VAL A 527 2.35 5.70 -2.56
C VAL A 527 3.48 6.43 -1.82
N MET A 528 3.18 7.56 -1.19
CA MET A 528 4.15 8.52 -0.67
C MET A 528 4.25 8.51 0.86
N GLY A 529 3.17 8.13 1.55
CA GLY A 529 3.07 8.32 3.00
C GLY A 529 2.98 9.79 3.42
N ASP A 530 2.55 10.68 2.52
CA ASP A 530 2.51 12.12 2.74
C ASP A 530 1.52 12.51 3.86
N PRO A 531 1.98 13.16 4.96
CA PRO A 531 1.11 13.59 6.06
C PRO A 531 0.04 14.60 5.63
N ALA A 532 0.31 15.46 4.63
CA ALA A 532 -0.69 16.41 4.14
C ALA A 532 -1.87 15.68 3.48
N SER A 533 -1.59 14.61 2.74
CA SER A 533 -2.61 13.72 2.17
C SER A 533 -3.43 13.03 3.26
N ALA A 534 -2.80 12.53 4.33
CA ALA A 534 -3.53 11.99 5.49
C ALA A 534 -4.47 13.03 6.13
N ALA A 535 -4.01 14.28 6.27
CA ALA A 535 -4.83 15.38 6.78
C ALA A 535 -6.00 15.72 5.84
N ARG A 536 -5.81 15.73 4.52
CA ARG A 536 -6.90 15.92 3.54
C ARG A 536 -7.92 14.79 3.61
N ILE A 537 -7.48 13.53 3.67
CA ILE A 537 -8.38 12.36 3.82
C ILE A 537 -9.25 12.53 5.07
N GLN A 538 -8.63 12.86 6.21
CA GLN A 538 -9.34 13.07 7.47
C GLN A 538 -10.31 14.26 7.40
N THR A 539 -9.93 15.33 6.70
CA THR A 539 -10.77 16.51 6.51
C THR A 539 -12.00 16.17 5.67
N ILE A 540 -11.81 15.54 4.50
CA ILE A 540 -12.89 15.18 3.59
C ILE A 540 -13.85 14.19 4.25
N ALA A 541 -13.35 13.17 4.96
CA ALA A 541 -14.23 12.25 5.68
C ALA A 541 -15.05 12.95 6.80
N THR A 542 -14.53 14.02 7.39
CA THR A 542 -15.27 14.85 8.37
C THR A 542 -16.34 15.71 7.69
N LEU A 543 -16.04 16.28 6.53
CA LEU A 543 -17.00 17.02 5.73
C LEU A 543 -18.11 16.10 5.19
N PHE A 544 -17.74 14.88 4.80
CA PHE A 544 -18.69 13.85 4.40
C PHE A 544 -19.67 13.54 5.53
N GLU A 545 -19.15 13.23 6.72
CA GLU A 545 -19.95 12.93 7.90
C GLU A 545 -20.89 14.08 8.29
N ARG A 546 -20.40 15.32 8.25
CA ARG A 546 -21.15 16.49 8.71
C ARG A 546 -22.19 16.98 7.71
N PHE A 547 -21.87 16.94 6.42
CA PHE A 547 -22.64 17.67 5.41
C PHE A 547 -23.14 16.77 4.28
N MET A 548 -22.28 15.90 3.74
CA MET A 548 -22.62 15.12 2.54
C MET A 548 -23.49 13.90 2.83
N PHE A 549 -23.32 13.30 4.00
CA PHE A 549 -24.14 12.16 4.42
C PHE A 549 -25.45 12.66 5.02
N ALA A 550 -26.58 12.20 4.47
CA ALA A 550 -27.90 12.41 5.04
C ALA A 550 -28.27 11.22 5.94
N PRO A 551 -28.06 11.29 7.28
CA PRO A 551 -28.30 10.14 8.14
C PRO A 551 -29.78 9.69 8.11
N GLU A 552 -30.73 10.59 7.91
CA GLU A 552 -32.16 10.26 7.95
C GLU A 552 -32.54 9.25 6.85
N THR A 553 -31.89 9.32 5.70
CA THR A 553 -32.21 8.49 4.52
C THR A 553 -31.12 7.48 4.18
N GLY A 554 -29.86 7.79 4.54
CA GLY A 554 -28.66 7.09 4.08
C GLY A 554 -28.12 7.61 2.75
N ALA A 555 -28.69 8.67 2.18
CA ALA A 555 -28.26 9.24 0.90
C ALA A 555 -26.94 10.01 1.02
N VAL A 556 -26.25 10.14 -0.11
CA VAL A 556 -25.18 11.12 -0.31
C VAL A 556 -25.75 12.32 -1.06
N LEU A 557 -25.59 13.51 -0.48
CA LEU A 557 -26.05 14.79 -1.03
C LEU A 557 -24.97 15.41 -1.91
N GLU A 558 -25.37 15.99 -3.04
CA GLU A 558 -24.45 16.39 -4.10
C GLU A 558 -23.99 17.86 -4.02
N ARG A 559 -24.87 18.77 -3.60
CA ARG A 559 -24.67 20.21 -3.69
C ARG A 559 -24.98 20.94 -2.40
N PHE A 560 -24.20 21.98 -2.13
CA PHE A 560 -24.33 22.84 -0.96
C PHE A 560 -24.08 24.30 -1.31
N GLY A 561 -24.60 25.19 -0.47
CA GLY A 561 -24.20 26.60 -0.49
C GLY A 561 -22.73 26.79 -0.11
N PRO A 562 -22.20 28.02 -0.25
CA PRO A 562 -20.81 28.34 0.07
C PRO A 562 -20.43 28.03 1.53
N ASP A 563 -21.40 27.99 2.44
CA ASP A 563 -21.23 27.73 3.88
C ASP A 563 -21.70 26.33 4.30
N TRP A 564 -21.76 25.38 3.36
CA TRP A 564 -22.32 24.03 3.53
C TRP A 564 -23.83 23.98 3.82
N THR A 565 -24.57 25.09 3.66
CA THR A 565 -26.03 25.06 3.76
C THR A 565 -26.63 24.08 2.74
N ARG A 566 -27.58 23.27 3.19
CA ARG A 566 -28.30 22.34 2.32
C ARG A 566 -29.14 23.16 1.33
N VAL A 567 -28.85 23.00 0.04
CA VAL A 567 -29.71 23.51 -1.01
C VAL A 567 -30.80 22.48 -1.31
N ARG A 568 -31.97 22.94 -1.75
CA ARG A 568 -33.07 22.06 -2.13
C ARG A 568 -32.74 21.46 -3.51
N ASP A 569 -32.01 20.36 -3.50
CA ASP A 569 -31.67 19.56 -4.67
C ASP A 569 -32.12 18.12 -4.45
N ASP A 570 -33.07 17.66 -5.27
CA ASP A 570 -33.60 16.31 -5.20
C ASP A 570 -32.74 15.31 -6.00
N ARG A 571 -31.67 15.79 -6.67
CA ARG A 571 -30.74 14.96 -7.45
C ARG A 571 -29.81 14.18 -6.53
N ILE A 572 -29.89 12.86 -6.62
CA ILE A 572 -28.94 11.94 -6.00
C ILE A 572 -28.39 11.01 -7.08
N GLU A 573 -27.09 10.77 -7.10
CA GLU A 573 -26.46 9.86 -8.06
C GLU A 573 -26.09 8.55 -7.35
N PRO A 574 -26.80 7.43 -7.64
CA PRO A 574 -26.45 6.13 -7.06
C PRO A 574 -25.00 5.72 -7.33
N GLY A 575 -24.45 6.09 -8.49
CA GLY A 575 -23.04 5.85 -8.82
C GLY A 575 -22.08 6.47 -7.80
N HIS A 576 -22.28 7.73 -7.40
CA HIS A 576 -21.48 8.37 -6.37
C HIS A 576 -21.65 7.68 -5.00
N CYS A 577 -22.85 7.19 -4.67
CA CYS A 577 -23.05 6.43 -3.44
C CYS A 577 -22.11 5.20 -3.38
N TYR A 578 -22.00 4.46 -4.48
CA TYR A 578 -21.09 3.31 -4.59
C TYR A 578 -19.62 3.72 -4.52
N GLU A 579 -19.24 4.79 -5.20
CA GLU A 579 -17.87 5.28 -5.19
C GLU A 579 -17.46 5.78 -3.78
N TRP A 580 -18.34 6.51 -3.08
CA TRP A 580 -18.12 6.89 -1.68
C TRP A 580 -17.96 5.68 -0.75
N ILE A 581 -18.71 4.59 -0.96
CA ILE A 581 -18.53 3.35 -0.18
C ILE A 581 -17.10 2.83 -0.36
N TYR A 582 -16.61 2.76 -1.60
CA TYR A 582 -15.25 2.34 -1.88
C TYR A 582 -14.23 3.25 -1.17
N LEU A 583 -14.32 4.56 -1.36
CA LEU A 583 -13.34 5.51 -0.82
C LEU A 583 -13.34 5.58 0.71
N LEU A 584 -14.52 5.48 1.34
CA LEU A 584 -14.62 5.44 2.81
C LEU A 584 -14.11 4.12 3.39
N SER A 585 -14.25 3.00 2.65
CA SER A 585 -13.62 1.73 3.01
C SER A 585 -12.10 1.83 2.95
N GLU A 586 -11.55 2.45 1.90
CA GLU A 586 -10.11 2.70 1.79
C GLU A 586 -9.60 3.69 2.84
N THR A 587 -10.43 4.65 3.25
CA THR A 587 -10.13 5.57 4.36
C THR A 587 -9.98 4.81 5.68
N ASP A 588 -10.88 3.88 6.00
CA ASP A 588 -10.74 3.00 7.17
C ASP A 588 -9.46 2.15 7.07
N ARG A 589 -9.25 1.52 5.91
CA ARG A 589 -8.07 0.67 5.67
C ARG A 589 -6.74 1.40 5.84
N LEU A 590 -6.61 2.61 5.27
CA LEU A 590 -5.34 3.34 5.18
C LEU A 590 -5.04 4.19 6.41
N ILE A 591 -6.04 4.86 6.99
CA ILE A 591 -5.82 5.78 8.13
C ILE A 591 -6.56 5.35 9.41
N GLY A 592 -7.34 4.27 9.38
CA GLY A 592 -7.99 3.70 10.58
C GLY A 592 -9.23 4.45 11.07
N ARG A 593 -9.84 5.31 10.23
CA ARG A 593 -11.09 5.99 10.56
C ARG A 593 -12.26 5.02 10.38
N ASP A 594 -12.98 4.71 11.46
CA ASP A 594 -14.17 3.84 11.38
C ASP A 594 -15.29 4.49 10.56
N CYS A 595 -15.47 3.99 9.34
CA CYS A 595 -16.53 4.41 8.42
C CYS A 595 -17.68 3.39 8.34
N GLY A 596 -17.61 2.29 9.09
CA GLY A 596 -18.42 1.10 8.83
C GLY A 596 -19.94 1.31 8.94
N SER A 597 -20.37 2.25 9.79
CA SER A 597 -21.79 2.60 9.90
C SER A 597 -22.34 3.31 8.66
N TRP A 598 -21.52 4.14 8.00
CA TRP A 598 -21.89 4.87 6.80
C TRP A 598 -21.95 3.93 5.61
N LEU A 599 -20.94 3.07 5.43
CA LEU A 599 -20.88 2.09 4.33
C LEU A 599 -22.18 1.30 4.23
N ARG A 600 -22.66 0.76 5.36
CA ARG A 600 -23.90 -0.04 5.40
C ARG A 600 -25.15 0.77 5.03
N ARG A 601 -25.23 2.03 5.47
CA ARG A 601 -26.42 2.88 5.26
C ARG A 601 -26.48 3.42 3.83
N ILE A 602 -25.34 3.84 3.30
CA ILE A 602 -25.20 4.26 1.90
C ILE A 602 -25.52 3.08 0.98
N TYR A 603 -24.98 1.89 1.27
CA TYR A 603 -25.27 0.68 0.50
C TYR A 603 -26.77 0.36 0.53
N ALA A 604 -27.38 0.34 1.73
CA ALA A 604 -28.81 0.06 1.87
C ALA A 604 -29.69 1.09 1.16
N PHE A 605 -29.28 2.37 1.12
CA PHE A 605 -29.97 3.41 0.36
C PHE A 605 -29.81 3.19 -1.15
N ALA A 606 -28.58 3.05 -1.65
CA ALA A 606 -28.28 2.92 -3.07
C ALA A 606 -28.95 1.69 -3.69
N GLU A 607 -28.92 0.54 -3.01
CA GLU A 607 -29.59 -0.68 -3.48
C GLU A 607 -31.12 -0.57 -3.45
N ARG A 608 -31.69 0.10 -2.45
CA ARG A 608 -33.15 0.21 -2.29
C ARG A 608 -33.75 1.26 -3.23
N GLU A 609 -33.16 2.45 -3.27
CA GLU A 609 -33.71 3.59 -3.98
C GLU A 609 -33.12 3.72 -5.39
N GLY A 610 -31.82 3.43 -5.56
CA GLY A 610 -31.05 3.69 -6.78
C GLY A 610 -31.09 2.60 -7.85
N ILE A 611 -31.69 1.43 -7.58
CA ILE A 611 -31.78 0.33 -8.55
C ILE A 611 -33.17 0.23 -9.18
N ARG A 612 -33.25 0.10 -10.51
CA ARG A 612 -34.47 -0.26 -11.26
C ARG A 612 -34.12 -1.31 -12.30
N ASN A 613 -34.97 -2.34 -12.44
CA ASN A 613 -34.76 -3.43 -13.39
C ASN A 613 -33.36 -4.08 -13.33
N GLY A 614 -32.76 -4.14 -12.14
CA GLY A 614 -31.42 -4.72 -11.91
C GLY A 614 -30.23 -3.79 -12.17
N LEU A 615 -30.46 -2.60 -12.76
CA LEU A 615 -29.42 -1.61 -13.08
C LEU A 615 -29.50 -0.40 -12.14
N ALA A 616 -28.35 0.20 -11.85
CA ALA A 616 -28.28 1.46 -11.15
C ALA A 616 -28.72 2.62 -12.05
N LEU A 617 -29.60 3.47 -11.54
CA LEU A 617 -30.02 4.70 -12.20
C LEU A 617 -28.84 5.67 -12.33
N ASP A 618 -28.82 6.46 -13.40
CA ASP A 618 -27.88 7.58 -13.56
C ASP A 618 -28.14 8.65 -12.50
N VAL A 619 -29.41 9.04 -12.35
CA VAL A 619 -29.89 10.02 -11.38
C VAL A 619 -31.20 9.56 -10.77
N LEU A 620 -31.34 9.66 -9.44
CA LEU A 620 -32.60 9.55 -8.72
C LEU A 620 -33.28 10.93 -8.66
N GLY A 621 -34.57 10.99 -9.04
CA GLY A 621 -35.38 12.22 -9.02
C GLY A 621 -36.41 12.27 -10.16
N ASN A 622 -37.04 13.45 -10.38
CA ASN A 622 -38.09 13.66 -11.39
C ASN A 622 -37.59 13.70 -12.86
N GLY A 623 -36.39 13.17 -13.13
CA GLY A 623 -35.78 13.15 -14.46
C GLY A 623 -36.20 11.93 -15.30
N ALA A 624 -35.79 11.92 -16.58
CA ALA A 624 -35.91 10.72 -17.40
C ALA A 624 -35.09 9.58 -16.80
N THR A 625 -35.65 8.37 -16.81
CA THR A 625 -34.93 7.17 -16.34
C THR A 625 -33.86 6.81 -17.37
N THR A 626 -32.59 6.93 -16.98
CA THR A 626 -31.43 6.57 -17.80
C THR A 626 -30.47 5.70 -17.01
N TYR A 627 -29.70 4.87 -17.73
CA TYR A 627 -28.72 3.97 -17.13
C TYR A 627 -27.37 4.16 -17.82
N ARG A 628 -26.42 4.80 -17.13
CA ARG A 628 -25.04 4.89 -17.61
C ARG A 628 -24.22 3.67 -17.21
N LEU A 629 -23.10 3.44 -17.89
CA LEU A 629 -22.19 2.35 -17.57
C LEU A 629 -21.42 2.58 -16.24
N TRP A 630 -20.95 3.81 -15.99
CA TRP A 630 -20.12 4.10 -14.81
C TRP A 630 -20.75 3.73 -13.45
N PRO A 631 -22.05 3.97 -13.16
CA PRO A 631 -22.65 3.57 -11.89
C PRO A 631 -22.68 2.04 -11.73
N GLN A 632 -22.78 1.30 -12.85
CA GLN A 632 -22.74 -0.16 -12.81
C GLN A 632 -21.34 -0.66 -12.44
N LEU A 633 -20.29 0.01 -12.94
CA LEU A 633 -18.90 -0.31 -12.65
C LEU A 633 -18.54 0.02 -11.19
N GLU A 634 -18.98 1.17 -10.67
CA GLU A 634 -18.77 1.51 -9.25
C GLU A 634 -19.59 0.61 -8.32
N ARG A 635 -20.81 0.21 -8.72
CA ARG A 635 -21.58 -0.80 -8.00
C ARG A 635 -20.83 -2.13 -7.98
N LEU A 636 -20.31 -2.59 -9.12
CA LEU A 636 -19.52 -3.82 -9.19
C LEU A 636 -18.28 -3.75 -8.28
N ARG A 637 -17.56 -2.62 -8.28
CA ARG A 637 -16.42 -2.35 -7.38
C ARG A 637 -16.84 -2.45 -5.91
N THR A 638 -17.98 -1.88 -5.54
CA THR A 638 -18.54 -1.94 -4.17
C THR A 638 -18.82 -3.36 -3.70
N TYR A 639 -19.34 -4.23 -4.57
CA TYR A 639 -19.62 -5.63 -4.20
C TYR A 639 -18.35 -6.39 -3.82
N ILE A 640 -17.22 -6.10 -4.48
CA ILE A 640 -15.91 -6.66 -4.11
C ILE A 640 -15.49 -6.13 -2.75
N THR A 641 -15.52 -4.82 -2.58
CA THR A 641 -15.08 -4.13 -1.36
C THR A 641 -15.82 -4.63 -0.13
N LEU A 642 -17.13 -4.86 -0.23
CA LEU A 642 -17.97 -5.33 0.87
C LEU A 642 -17.99 -6.86 1.04
N GLY A 643 -17.27 -7.64 0.20
CA GLY A 643 -17.27 -9.09 0.28
C GLY A 643 -18.65 -9.73 0.00
N SER A 644 -19.40 -9.14 -0.92
CA SER A 644 -20.78 -9.55 -1.21
C SER A 644 -20.87 -10.97 -1.82
N PRO A 645 -22.03 -11.66 -1.70
CA PRO A 645 -22.21 -13.01 -2.25
C PRO A 645 -21.91 -13.09 -3.76
N GLN A 646 -21.42 -14.25 -4.22
CA GLN A 646 -21.00 -14.44 -5.62
C GLN A 646 -22.14 -14.33 -6.64
N ALA A 647 -23.35 -14.77 -6.32
CA ALA A 647 -24.44 -14.87 -7.29
C ALA A 647 -24.90 -13.52 -7.86
N PRO A 648 -25.14 -12.47 -7.05
CA PRO A 648 -25.42 -11.11 -7.54
C PRO A 648 -24.34 -10.53 -8.47
N VAL A 649 -23.06 -10.79 -8.19
CA VAL A 649 -21.93 -10.28 -8.99
C VAL A 649 -21.93 -10.88 -10.39
N LYS A 650 -22.18 -12.19 -10.50
CA LYS A 650 -22.26 -12.87 -11.80
C LYS A 650 -23.38 -12.33 -12.67
N ALA A 651 -24.57 -12.13 -12.10
CA ALA A 651 -25.72 -11.59 -12.82
C ALA A 651 -25.47 -10.15 -13.30
N MET A 652 -24.86 -9.31 -12.46
CA MET A 652 -24.52 -7.94 -12.84
C MET A 652 -23.56 -7.88 -14.03
N ILE A 653 -22.55 -8.75 -14.06
CA ILE A 653 -21.61 -8.81 -15.18
C ILE A 653 -22.27 -9.34 -16.45
N ASP A 654 -23.17 -10.33 -16.34
CA ASP A 654 -23.95 -10.80 -17.49
C ASP A 654 -24.77 -9.64 -18.09
N GLU A 655 -25.41 -8.81 -17.26
CA GLU A 655 -26.14 -7.61 -17.72
C GLU A 655 -25.22 -6.52 -18.30
N ILE A 656 -24.08 -6.22 -17.65
CA ILE A 656 -23.09 -5.26 -18.15
C ILE A 656 -22.62 -5.70 -19.54
N ASN A 657 -22.24 -6.97 -19.67
CA ASN A 657 -21.75 -7.53 -20.92
C ASN A 657 -22.82 -7.48 -22.03
N ALA A 658 -24.04 -7.95 -21.75
CA ALA A 658 -25.11 -8.03 -22.72
C ALA A 658 -25.61 -6.66 -23.22
N ARG A 659 -25.63 -5.64 -22.35
CA ARG A 659 -26.22 -4.34 -22.67
C ARG A 659 -25.22 -3.28 -23.08
N TYR A 660 -24.03 -3.29 -22.48
CA TYR A 660 -23.05 -2.21 -22.64
C TYR A 660 -21.86 -2.64 -23.50
N LEU A 661 -21.35 -3.87 -23.33
CA LEU A 661 -20.09 -4.27 -23.96
C LEU A 661 -20.31 -4.93 -25.33
N GLN A 662 -21.18 -5.95 -25.42
CA GLN A 662 -21.45 -6.69 -26.67
C GLN A 662 -22.16 -5.85 -27.74
N LYS A 663 -22.95 -4.85 -27.30
CA LYS A 663 -23.62 -3.90 -28.20
C LYS A 663 -22.77 -2.67 -28.51
N GLY A 664 -21.55 -2.59 -27.94
CA GLY A 664 -20.64 -1.47 -28.16
C GLY A 664 -20.11 -1.42 -29.60
N PRO A 665 -19.75 -0.21 -30.09
CA PRO A 665 -19.02 -0.08 -31.35
C PRO A 665 -17.60 -0.64 -31.22
N ALA A 666 -16.86 -0.69 -32.34
CA ALA A 666 -15.48 -1.15 -32.35
C ALA A 666 -14.63 -0.42 -31.28
N HIS A 667 -13.85 -1.18 -30.50
CA HIS A 667 -13.01 -0.68 -29.41
C HIS A 667 -13.75 0.03 -28.26
N GLY A 668 -15.08 -0.03 -28.22
CA GLY A 668 -15.90 0.76 -27.32
C GLY A 668 -16.97 0.00 -26.56
N TRP A 669 -17.91 0.77 -26.01
CA TRP A 669 -19.08 0.33 -25.25
C TRP A 669 -20.24 1.30 -25.52
N VAL A 670 -21.46 0.88 -25.19
CA VAL A 670 -22.59 1.80 -25.07
C VAL A 670 -22.44 2.54 -23.74
N ASP A 671 -22.36 3.87 -23.71
CA ASP A 671 -22.19 4.61 -22.44
C ASP A 671 -23.51 4.81 -21.67
N ARG A 672 -24.62 4.96 -22.39
CA ARG A 672 -25.92 5.31 -21.84
C ARG A 672 -27.05 4.57 -22.53
N LEU A 673 -27.97 4.09 -21.71
CA LEU A 673 -29.24 3.50 -22.12
C LEU A 673 -30.41 4.39 -21.64
N ASP A 674 -31.48 4.43 -22.42
CA ASP A 674 -32.76 5.02 -22.02
C ASP A 674 -33.60 4.07 -21.14
N ALA A 675 -34.86 4.43 -20.88
CA ALA A 675 -35.77 3.67 -20.03
C ALA A 675 -36.16 2.31 -20.63
N GLU A 676 -36.11 2.21 -21.96
CA GLU A 676 -36.39 1.02 -22.77
C GLU A 676 -35.15 0.17 -23.04
N PHE A 677 -33.98 0.61 -22.54
CA PHE A 677 -32.68 -0.02 -22.70
C PHE A 677 -32.07 0.05 -24.10
N GLU A 678 -32.46 1.05 -24.88
CA GLU A 678 -31.86 1.36 -26.16
C GLU A 678 -30.67 2.32 -25.99
N PRO A 679 -29.60 2.19 -26.80
CA PRO A 679 -28.48 3.12 -26.79
C PRO A 679 -28.91 4.57 -27.03
N ALA A 680 -28.59 5.46 -26.10
CA ALA A 680 -28.97 6.88 -26.12
C ALA A 680 -27.76 7.82 -26.29
N VAL A 681 -26.70 7.36 -26.97
CA VAL A 681 -25.45 8.09 -27.23
C VAL A 681 -24.96 7.82 -28.65
N ASP A 682 -24.28 8.80 -29.24
CA ASP A 682 -23.69 8.78 -30.58
C ASP A 682 -22.16 8.61 -30.58
N HIS A 683 -21.54 8.52 -29.41
CA HIS A 683 -20.09 8.39 -29.24
C HIS A 683 -19.72 7.60 -27.96
N VAL A 684 -18.46 7.17 -27.92
CA VAL A 684 -17.82 6.48 -26.80
C VAL A 684 -16.88 7.45 -26.08
N PRO A 685 -17.18 7.89 -24.85
CA PRO A 685 -16.41 8.94 -24.19
C PRO A 685 -15.06 8.43 -23.64
N ALA A 686 -13.96 9.11 -23.97
CA ALA A 686 -12.61 8.74 -23.52
C ALA A 686 -12.44 8.77 -22.00
N SER A 687 -13.20 9.62 -21.32
CA SER A 687 -13.19 9.77 -19.86
C SER A 687 -13.65 8.52 -19.10
N MET A 688 -14.29 7.56 -19.76
CA MET A 688 -14.81 6.33 -19.15
C MET A 688 -13.79 5.20 -19.03
N VAL A 689 -12.66 5.26 -19.76
CA VAL A 689 -11.58 4.26 -19.65
C VAL A 689 -11.11 4.13 -18.19
N TYR A 690 -11.06 5.26 -17.47
CA TYR A 690 -10.80 5.30 -16.03
C TYR A 690 -11.73 4.36 -15.22
N HIS A 691 -13.05 4.41 -15.45
CA HIS A 691 -14.00 3.56 -14.72
C HIS A 691 -13.90 2.08 -15.13
N LEU A 692 -13.47 1.79 -16.37
CA LEU A 692 -13.17 0.41 -16.78
C LEU A 692 -11.94 -0.14 -16.04
N MET A 693 -10.93 0.71 -15.86
CA MET A 693 -9.72 0.35 -15.13
C MET A 693 -9.96 0.19 -13.62
N THR A 694 -10.87 0.97 -13.02
CA THR A 694 -11.23 0.80 -11.61
C THR A 694 -12.26 -0.32 -11.38
N GLY A 695 -13.20 -0.51 -12.30
CA GLY A 695 -14.33 -1.43 -12.15
C GLY A 695 -14.15 -2.82 -12.77
N ILE A 696 -13.42 -2.97 -13.87
CA ILE A 696 -13.25 -4.27 -14.58
C ILE A 696 -11.86 -4.87 -14.37
N ALA A 697 -10.80 -4.06 -14.49
CA ALA A 697 -9.42 -4.57 -14.37
C ALA A 697 -9.14 -5.40 -13.09
N PRO A 698 -9.74 -5.12 -11.91
CA PRO A 698 -9.57 -5.97 -10.73
C PRO A 698 -9.99 -7.44 -10.93
N PHE A 699 -10.85 -7.72 -11.91
CA PHE A 699 -11.35 -9.07 -12.20
C PHE A 699 -10.53 -9.83 -13.25
N VAL A 700 -9.72 -9.13 -14.05
CA VAL A 700 -9.11 -9.69 -15.26
C VAL A 700 -7.63 -9.32 -15.35
N ALA A 701 -6.75 -10.32 -15.26
CA ALA A 701 -5.32 -10.11 -15.43
C ALA A 701 -4.99 -9.85 -16.92
N PRO A 702 -4.03 -8.95 -17.24
CA PRO A 702 -3.55 -8.80 -18.60
C PRO A 702 -2.80 -10.06 -19.07
N PRO A 703 -2.70 -10.26 -20.40
CA PRO A 703 -1.84 -11.31 -20.94
C PRO A 703 -0.40 -11.10 -20.48
N LYS A 704 0.30 -12.19 -20.16
CA LYS A 704 1.74 -12.12 -19.85
C LYS A 704 2.48 -11.64 -21.10
N SER A 705 3.11 -10.47 -21.00
CA SER A 705 4.01 -9.90 -22.01
C SER A 705 5.28 -10.74 -22.17
#